data_AF-A0ABD1KYB9-F1
#
_entry.id   AF-A0ABD1KYB9-F1
#
_cell.length_a   1.000
_cell.length_b   1.000
_cell.length_c   1.000
_cell.angle_alpha   90.00
_cell.angle_beta   90.00
_cell.angle_gamma   90.00
#
_symmetry.space_group_name_H-M   'P 1'
#
loop_
_entity.id
_entity.type
_entity.pdbx_description
1 polymer ?
#
loop_
_entity_poly.entity_id
_entity_poly.type
_entity_poly.pdbx_seq_one_letter_code
_entity_poly.pdbx_strand_id
1 'polypeptide(L)'
;MVSPVSHQKINYKEKNCEAHSFRLSKDWSSEGFTEEQMDDKTLTEPLNKVSLIKDELHQTSVESTDTEKVIKHLTKELQEAQAKANTDKQKCLDLQGQLEEERKAGKQQSEQTNKQVKVLQSQLQTLQEDMETLREQRDSALFSMRQEVHAAQEETQSLRKTLETSGAQREREISSLKGNLETVSTELERWRQAAAKYEREMDSLQASHQQQNQQKEKAAKQQASELERLQRECASLRSEQQQLAEQHQRERGGLQSECGVLRSEKDQLHRRQQQLEKDLDSARKENATLSGSLKALQKSQADMEQRLAALQDEHQRDTGRLQTQLEQSNSRTKDMQKEYEVTQSELSELREKSERLTLEKQSVVEELLQCQSSLKTLQEKGNQLSLLQPVLAVPKMDLDVMNMFAIAAGTMAIPLLLFMASFLLWPSSLIKVYYWYWRRTLGLQVRYANCGAYRFCYSYRGRPGLRPSILMLHGFSAHKDTWLSLVKYLPKHLHILCVDMPGHEGTTRTNKEDYSIQGQVRRIRQFVECIRLNRKPFHLVGTSMGGNVAGVYAATYPADVCSITLICPAGIKYSGETKFDNHLQDLEDSQYTLNIPLIPSTPEEMEDMLKLCSHVRFKVPQQILQGLVDVRTPHNEFYEELFMELVGETSRFALHEHMHLITAPLQVIWGKQDQIVDVSGATVIAETLPDCQLDLLDNCGHSVAMERPRSTAKLMLDFIISQQNIRSASNKKKC
;
A
#
# COMPACT_ATOMS: atom_id res chain seq x y z
N MET A 1 -47.31 17.35 45.50
CA MET A 1 -47.84 17.99 46.73
C MET A 1 -46.68 18.67 47.44
N VAL A 2 -46.93 19.83 48.06
CA VAL A 2 -45.91 20.73 48.66
C VAL A 2 -44.91 21.30 47.64
N SER A 3 -44.47 22.54 47.82
CA SER A 3 -43.66 23.31 46.87
C SER A 3 -42.62 24.21 47.58
N PRO A 4 -41.60 24.71 46.86
CA PRO A 4 -40.38 25.23 47.50
C PRO A 4 -40.44 26.71 47.89
N VAL A 5 -39.71 27.04 48.96
CA VAL A 5 -39.49 28.40 49.53
C VAL A 5 -38.11 28.37 50.20
N SER A 6 -37.21 29.34 50.08
CA SER A 6 -37.01 30.43 49.08
C SER A 6 -35.57 30.96 49.23
N HIS A 7 -34.97 31.52 48.18
CA HIS A 7 -33.74 32.31 48.35
C HIS A 7 -34.00 33.57 49.18
N GLN A 8 -33.17 33.83 50.19
CA GLN A 8 -33.03 35.16 50.77
C GLN A 8 -31.56 35.53 50.96
N LYS A 9 -31.15 36.63 50.31
CA LYS A 9 -29.87 37.28 50.60
C LYS A 9 -30.02 38.00 51.94
N ILE A 10 -29.11 37.78 52.88
CA ILE A 10 -28.95 38.69 54.02
C ILE A 10 -27.89 39.73 53.66
N ASN A 11 -28.18 40.97 54.01
CA ASN A 11 -27.52 42.16 53.47
C ASN A 11 -26.53 42.73 54.50
N TYR A 12 -25.37 43.21 54.05
CA TYR A 12 -24.48 44.00 54.90
C TYR A 12 -25.19 45.30 55.27
N LYS A 13 -25.28 45.59 56.58
CA LYS A 13 -25.64 46.92 57.09
C LYS A 13 -24.79 47.24 58.30
N GLU A 14 -23.89 48.19 58.12
CA GLU A 14 -23.23 48.89 59.21
C GLU A 14 -24.27 49.67 60.03
N LYS A 15 -24.05 49.75 61.34
CA LYS A 15 -24.50 50.88 62.16
C LYS A 15 -23.45 51.15 63.24
N ASN A 16 -23.13 52.43 63.40
CA ASN A 16 -22.27 52.96 64.47
C ASN A 16 -23.02 53.08 65.81
N CYS A 17 -22.22 53.41 66.83
CA CYS A 17 -22.61 53.68 68.22
C CYS A 17 -23.00 52.42 69.04
N GLU A 18 -22.70 52.33 70.34
CA GLU A 18 -22.17 53.36 71.26
C GLU A 18 -21.22 52.73 72.29
N ALA A 19 -20.22 53.49 72.78
CA ALA A 19 -19.23 52.98 73.73
C ALA A 19 -19.64 53.26 75.18
N HIS A 20 -20.08 52.22 75.91
CA HIS A 20 -20.40 52.32 77.34
C HIS A 20 -19.38 51.63 78.24
N SER A 21 -18.48 52.43 78.81
CA SER A 21 -17.69 52.05 79.98
C SER A 21 -18.59 51.94 81.21
N PHE A 22 -18.68 50.77 81.83
CA PHE A 22 -19.37 50.62 83.11
C PHE A 22 -18.50 51.15 84.26
N ARG A 23 -18.77 52.38 84.69
CA ARG A 23 -18.29 52.88 85.99
C ARG A 23 -19.03 52.15 87.11
N LEU A 24 -18.30 51.67 88.12
CA LEU A 24 -18.90 51.26 89.39
C LEU A 24 -19.38 52.50 90.16
N SER A 25 -20.62 52.46 90.63
CA SER A 25 -21.21 53.52 91.45
C SER A 25 -20.53 53.60 92.82
N LYS A 26 -20.08 54.80 93.20
CA LYS A 26 -19.59 55.08 94.56
C LYS A 26 -19.75 56.57 94.85
N ASP A 27 -20.90 56.93 95.39
CA ASP A 27 -21.23 58.27 95.88
C ASP A 27 -22.23 58.16 97.05
N TRP A 28 -22.43 59.29 97.75
CA TRP A 28 -22.98 59.43 99.11
C TRP A 28 -22.03 58.97 100.23
N SER A 29 -21.67 59.82 101.19
CA SER A 29 -21.79 61.30 101.27
C SER A 29 -20.87 61.82 102.38
N SER A 30 -19.91 62.68 102.07
CA SER A 30 -18.96 63.24 103.07
C SER A 30 -18.31 64.54 102.58
N GLU A 31 -19.09 65.63 102.58
CA GLU A 31 -18.56 67.00 102.56
C GLU A 31 -19.30 67.82 103.63
N GLY A 32 -18.61 68.79 104.24
CA GLY A 32 -19.12 69.52 105.41
C GLY A 32 -18.10 69.86 106.50
N PHE A 33 -16.79 69.83 106.21
CA PHE A 33 -15.82 70.51 107.05
C PHE A 33 -15.93 72.02 106.81
N THR A 34 -15.97 72.80 107.89
CA THR A 34 -15.69 74.24 107.87
C THR A 34 -14.37 74.45 108.60
N GLU A 35 -13.48 75.21 108.00
CA GLU A 35 -12.23 75.64 108.63
C GLU A 35 -12.52 76.83 109.54
N GLU A 36 -12.07 76.79 110.80
CA GLU A 36 -11.68 77.99 111.52
C GLU A 36 -10.16 77.94 111.74
N GLN A 37 -9.52 79.08 111.54
CA GLN A 37 -8.07 79.16 111.36
C GLN A 37 -7.32 79.11 112.69
N MET A 38 -6.14 78.49 112.68
CA MET A 38 -5.11 78.82 113.67
C MET A 38 -4.68 80.27 113.46
N ASP A 39 -4.48 81.01 114.55
CA ASP A 39 -3.57 82.16 114.56
C ASP A 39 -2.49 81.94 115.63
N ASP A 40 -1.29 82.43 115.37
CA ASP A 40 -0.05 82.07 116.07
C ASP A 40 0.64 83.31 116.68
N LYS A 41 1.49 83.07 117.69
CA LYS A 41 2.24 84.02 118.55
C LYS A 41 1.40 84.59 119.71
N THR A 42 1.99 84.91 120.88
CA THR A 42 3.43 85.10 121.18
C THR A 42 3.81 84.63 122.59
N LEU A 43 4.82 83.76 122.65
CA LEU A 43 5.88 83.53 123.67
C LEU A 43 5.78 84.01 125.15
N THR A 44 6.50 83.24 125.98
CA THR A 44 7.26 83.60 127.21
C THR A 44 6.57 83.71 128.59
N GLU A 45 6.70 82.62 129.35
CA GLU A 45 7.10 82.56 130.78
C GLU A 45 8.42 83.36 131.08
N PRO A 46 8.92 83.55 132.34
CA PRO A 46 8.65 82.76 133.56
C PRO A 46 8.68 83.44 134.97
N LEU A 47 8.36 82.61 135.98
CA LEU A 47 8.97 82.52 137.33
C LEU A 47 8.80 83.64 138.42
N ASN A 48 8.04 83.25 139.47
CA ASN A 48 8.51 83.05 140.87
C ASN A 48 8.27 84.14 141.96
N LYS A 49 8.27 83.63 143.21
CA LYS A 49 8.41 84.27 144.56
C LYS A 49 7.17 84.72 145.35
N VAL A 50 6.74 83.77 146.19
CA VAL A 50 6.41 83.91 147.63
C VAL A 50 7.08 85.11 148.34
N SER A 51 6.29 85.92 149.07
CA SER A 51 6.42 86.14 150.54
C SER A 51 5.55 87.31 151.06
N LEU A 52 4.99 87.18 152.29
CA LEU A 52 4.66 88.21 153.32
C LEU A 52 3.93 89.50 152.85
N ILE A 53 2.87 90.01 153.50
CA ILE A 53 2.66 90.47 154.89
C ILE A 53 1.11 90.44 155.10
N LYS A 54 0.49 89.83 156.12
CA LYS A 54 0.44 90.09 157.58
C LYS A 54 -0.45 91.30 157.97
N ASP A 55 -1.09 91.19 159.14
CA ASP A 55 -1.81 92.23 159.92
C ASP A 55 -3.14 92.79 159.36
N GLU A 56 -4.25 92.22 159.86
CA GLU A 56 -5.38 93.00 160.42
C GLU A 56 -5.76 92.35 161.77
N LEU A 57 -6.10 93.14 162.79
CA LEU A 57 -6.07 92.69 164.20
C LEU A 57 -7.08 93.43 165.10
N HIS A 58 -7.36 92.84 166.27
CA HIS A 58 -8.24 93.27 167.39
C HIS A 58 -9.74 92.90 167.24
N GLN A 59 -10.43 92.34 168.26
CA GLN A 59 -10.02 91.87 169.60
C GLN A 59 -10.88 90.64 170.05
N THR A 60 -11.03 90.15 171.30
CA THR A 60 -11.05 90.81 172.64
C THR A 60 -10.67 89.86 173.81
N SER A 61 -9.87 90.40 174.75
CA SER A 61 -9.72 90.16 176.21
C SER A 61 -10.32 88.93 176.97
N VAL A 62 -9.55 88.43 177.99
CA VAL A 62 -9.93 87.58 179.17
C VAL A 62 -10.21 86.07 178.87
N GLU A 63 -9.86 85.05 179.67
CA GLU A 63 -9.28 84.93 181.05
C GLU A 63 -8.18 83.81 181.17
N SER A 64 -7.83 83.33 182.39
CA SER A 64 -6.63 82.52 182.69
C SER A 64 -6.78 81.26 183.60
N THR A 65 -5.74 80.42 183.60
CA THR A 65 -5.37 79.32 184.56
C THR A 65 -6.01 77.90 184.51
N ASP A 66 -5.47 76.97 183.68
CA ASP A 66 -5.29 75.51 184.02
C ASP A 66 -4.37 74.72 183.02
N THR A 67 -3.31 75.34 182.46
CA THR A 67 -2.63 74.84 181.25
C THR A 67 -1.60 73.70 181.43
N GLU A 68 -1.09 73.43 182.64
CA GLU A 68 0.13 72.63 182.81
C GLU A 68 -0.06 71.10 182.67
N LYS A 69 -1.28 70.59 182.92
CA LYS A 69 -1.54 69.13 182.91
C LYS A 69 -1.58 68.52 181.51
N VAL A 70 -1.98 69.29 180.50
CA VAL A 70 -2.26 68.80 179.13
C VAL A 70 -0.99 68.33 178.42
N ILE A 71 0.13 69.02 178.63
CA ILE A 71 1.38 68.84 177.87
C ILE A 71 1.95 67.41 178.06
N LYS A 72 1.84 66.82 179.25
CA LYS A 72 2.39 65.48 179.53
C LYS A 72 1.62 64.35 178.86
N HIS A 73 0.35 64.53 178.51
CA HIS A 73 -0.46 63.49 177.86
C HIS A 73 -0.08 63.33 176.39
N LEU A 74 0.02 64.46 175.67
CA LEU A 74 0.31 64.52 174.23
C LEU A 74 1.65 63.87 173.85
N THR A 75 2.66 63.95 174.72
CA THR A 75 3.99 63.39 174.45
C THR A 75 3.99 61.86 174.33
N LYS A 76 3.06 61.16 175.00
CA LYS A 76 2.98 59.68 174.94
C LYS A 76 2.33 59.19 173.64
N GLU A 77 1.23 59.82 173.22
CA GLU A 77 0.52 59.46 171.98
C GLU A 77 1.42 59.65 170.74
N LEU A 78 2.27 60.67 170.75
CA LEU A 78 3.22 60.94 169.67
C LEU A 78 4.20 59.78 169.43
N GLN A 79 4.69 59.13 170.50
CA GLN A 79 5.62 57.99 170.38
C GLN A 79 4.94 56.73 169.86
N GLU A 80 3.72 56.44 170.31
CA GLU A 80 2.93 55.28 169.86
C GLU A 80 2.49 55.42 168.40
N ALA A 81 2.10 56.64 167.99
CA ALA A 81 1.82 56.96 166.59
C ALA A 81 3.05 56.76 165.68
N GLN A 82 4.23 57.16 166.13
CA GLN A 82 5.45 57.07 165.31
C GLN A 82 5.96 55.63 165.15
N ALA A 83 5.80 54.76 166.15
CA ALA A 83 6.08 53.33 166.04
C ALA A 83 5.18 52.64 164.99
N LYS A 84 3.89 52.98 164.99
CA LYS A 84 2.93 52.47 164.00
C LYS A 84 3.28 52.95 162.58
N ALA A 85 3.56 54.24 162.40
CA ALA A 85 3.94 54.81 161.11
C ALA A 85 5.17 54.13 160.48
N ASN A 86 6.19 53.78 161.27
CA ASN A 86 7.35 53.03 160.80
C ASN A 86 6.99 51.60 160.34
N THR A 87 6.04 50.95 161.01
CA THR A 87 5.59 49.58 160.69
C THR A 87 4.79 49.56 159.38
N ASP A 88 3.88 50.52 159.20
CA ASP A 88 3.07 50.64 157.99
C ASP A 88 3.92 51.09 156.78
N LYS A 89 4.98 51.89 157.00
CA LYS A 89 6.00 52.21 156.00
C LYS A 89 6.74 50.98 155.47
N GLN A 90 7.12 50.03 156.34
CA GLN A 90 7.80 48.80 155.89
C GLN A 90 6.87 47.95 155.00
N LYS A 91 5.63 47.72 155.43
CA LYS A 91 4.64 47.00 154.61
C LYS A 91 4.40 47.66 153.25
N CYS A 92 4.44 48.98 153.18
CA CYS A 92 4.30 49.72 151.93
C CYS A 92 5.47 49.44 150.96
N LEU A 93 6.71 49.35 151.48
CA LEU A 93 7.89 48.97 150.70
C LEU A 93 7.83 47.51 150.24
N ASP A 94 7.43 46.58 151.11
CA ASP A 94 7.34 45.15 150.78
C ASP A 94 6.28 44.90 149.69
N LEU A 95 5.12 45.56 149.80
CA LEU A 95 4.05 45.54 148.78
C LEU A 95 4.50 46.22 147.48
N GLN A 96 5.26 47.31 147.53
CA GLN A 96 5.83 47.92 146.32
C GLN A 96 6.78 46.95 145.60
N GLY A 97 7.61 46.22 146.35
CA GLY A 97 8.51 45.20 145.79
C GLY A 97 7.76 44.12 145.02
N GLN A 98 6.73 43.52 145.64
CA GLN A 98 5.88 42.52 144.99
C GLN A 98 5.16 43.07 143.75
N LEU A 99 4.64 44.29 143.82
CA LEU A 99 3.92 44.93 142.71
C LEU A 99 4.87 45.31 141.55
N GLU A 100 6.13 45.62 141.82
CA GLU A 100 7.16 45.76 140.79
C GLU A 100 7.60 44.43 140.17
N GLU A 101 7.60 43.33 140.92
CA GLU A 101 7.92 41.99 140.42
C GLU A 101 6.80 41.44 139.53
N GLU A 102 5.54 41.53 139.96
CA GLU A 102 4.35 41.26 139.14
C GLU A 102 4.35 42.08 137.84
N ARG A 103 4.68 43.38 137.90
CA ARG A 103 4.81 44.23 136.70
C ARG A 103 5.93 43.76 135.75
N LYS A 104 7.05 43.26 136.27
CA LYS A 104 8.15 42.70 135.45
C LYS A 104 7.72 41.39 134.80
N ALA A 105 7.09 40.48 135.55
CA ALA A 105 6.57 39.21 135.04
C ALA A 105 5.49 39.43 133.97
N GLY A 106 4.49 40.27 134.24
CA GLY A 106 3.44 40.62 133.28
C GLY A 106 3.97 41.30 132.01
N LYS A 107 5.01 42.14 132.13
CA LYS A 107 5.69 42.71 130.95
C LYS A 107 6.43 41.65 130.14
N GLN A 108 7.18 40.75 130.77
CA GLN A 108 7.86 39.65 130.07
C GLN A 108 6.86 38.71 129.37
N GLN A 109 5.75 38.37 130.03
CA GLN A 109 4.68 37.57 129.44
C GLN A 109 4.02 38.29 128.25
N SER A 110 3.77 39.60 128.37
CA SER A 110 3.25 40.43 127.26
C SER A 110 4.23 40.52 126.09
N GLU A 111 5.54 40.65 126.34
CA GLU A 111 6.56 40.62 125.28
C GLU A 111 6.64 39.24 124.61
N GLN A 112 6.44 38.14 125.36
CA GLN A 112 6.46 36.78 124.82
C GLN A 112 5.21 36.45 124.01
N THR A 113 4.01 36.85 124.46
CA THR A 113 2.78 36.71 123.66
C THR A 113 2.81 37.60 122.42
N ASN A 114 3.32 38.83 122.49
CA ASN A 114 3.52 39.68 121.31
C ASN A 114 4.51 39.06 120.30
N LYS A 115 5.57 38.37 120.76
CA LYS A 115 6.48 37.62 119.87
C LYS A 115 5.75 36.46 119.18
N GLN A 116 4.95 35.68 119.91
CA GLN A 116 4.13 34.60 119.34
C GLN A 116 3.08 35.11 118.35
N VAL A 117 2.37 36.19 118.68
CA VAL A 117 1.38 36.83 117.78
C VAL A 117 2.04 37.30 116.48
N LYS A 118 3.23 37.93 116.54
CA LYS A 118 3.96 38.34 115.33
C LYS A 118 4.40 37.16 114.47
N VAL A 119 4.85 36.05 115.07
CA VAL A 119 5.19 34.82 114.32
C VAL A 119 3.95 34.24 113.65
N LEU A 120 2.82 34.14 114.36
CA LEU A 120 1.56 33.64 113.82
C LEU A 120 0.99 34.56 112.72
N GLN A 121 1.11 35.88 112.86
CA GLN A 121 0.74 36.85 111.81
C GLN A 121 1.60 36.68 110.55
N SER A 122 2.92 36.53 110.71
CA SER A 122 3.83 36.26 109.58
C SER A 122 3.50 34.93 108.90
N GLN A 123 3.23 33.87 109.66
CA GLN A 123 2.83 32.57 109.11
C GLN A 123 1.48 32.63 108.40
N LEU A 124 0.51 33.37 108.95
CA LEU A 124 -0.80 33.57 108.30
C LEU A 124 -0.65 34.31 106.97
N GLN A 125 0.20 35.34 106.91
CA GLN A 125 0.44 36.10 105.69
C GLN A 125 1.12 35.23 104.62
N THR A 126 2.20 34.51 104.95
CA THR A 126 2.84 33.59 103.98
C THR A 126 1.86 32.53 103.49
N LEU A 127 1.00 31.99 104.35
CA LEU A 127 0.01 30.98 103.96
C LEU A 127 -1.12 31.57 103.10
N GLN A 128 -1.42 32.86 103.22
CA GLN A 128 -2.30 33.59 102.29
C GLN A 128 -1.65 33.80 100.92
N GLU A 129 -0.37 34.19 100.89
CA GLU A 129 0.42 34.35 99.66
C GLU A 129 0.61 33.00 98.91
N ASP A 130 0.86 31.90 99.64
CA ASP A 130 0.89 30.53 99.11
C ASP A 130 -0.49 30.11 98.56
N MET A 131 -1.59 30.44 99.24
CA MET A 131 -2.94 30.13 98.77
C MET A 131 -3.33 30.92 97.52
N GLU A 132 -2.88 32.17 97.38
CA GLU A 132 -3.15 33.01 96.21
C GLU A 132 -2.34 32.53 95.00
N THR A 133 -1.04 32.26 95.16
CA THR A 133 -0.20 31.71 94.09
C THR A 133 -0.64 30.31 93.63
N LEU A 134 -1.05 29.42 94.54
CA LEU A 134 -1.66 28.12 94.18
C LEU A 134 -2.98 28.28 93.42
N ARG A 135 -3.76 29.32 93.73
CA ARG A 135 -5.01 29.63 93.02
C ARG A 135 -4.73 30.15 91.60
N GLU A 136 -3.76 31.03 91.42
CA GLU A 136 -3.32 31.49 90.10
C GLU A 136 -2.79 30.32 89.25
N GLN A 137 -1.94 29.45 89.82
CA GLN A 137 -1.44 28.26 89.12
C GLN A 137 -2.58 27.33 88.70
N ARG A 138 -3.56 27.07 89.58
CA ARG A 138 -4.76 26.29 89.26
C ARG A 138 -5.55 26.93 88.12
N ASP A 139 -5.81 28.23 88.19
CA ASP A 139 -6.67 28.91 87.21
C ASP A 139 -5.97 29.07 85.85
N SER A 140 -4.64 29.23 85.83
CA SER A 140 -3.82 29.14 84.62
C SER A 140 -3.81 27.72 84.01
N ALA A 141 -3.68 26.67 84.83
CA ALA A 141 -3.72 25.29 84.36
C ALA A 141 -5.12 24.90 83.80
N LEU A 142 -6.18 25.36 84.47
CA LEU A 142 -7.56 25.23 83.98
C LEU A 142 -7.80 26.01 82.68
N PHE A 143 -7.11 27.14 82.46
CA PHE A 143 -7.18 27.88 81.20
C PHE A 143 -6.50 27.09 80.05
N SER A 144 -5.27 26.60 80.24
CA SER A 144 -4.57 25.77 79.23
C SER A 144 -5.38 24.54 78.86
N MET A 145 -5.84 23.77 79.87
CA MET A 145 -6.66 22.58 79.66
C MET A 145 -7.95 22.86 78.89
N ARG A 146 -8.61 24.01 79.12
CA ARG A 146 -9.78 24.43 78.33
C ARG A 146 -9.43 24.77 76.89
N GLN A 147 -8.30 25.42 76.65
CA GLN A 147 -7.82 25.77 75.31
C GLN A 147 -7.44 24.52 74.51
N GLU A 148 -6.75 23.56 75.13
CA GLU A 148 -6.41 22.25 74.55
C GLU A 148 -7.67 21.44 74.21
N VAL A 149 -8.65 21.38 75.10
CA VAL A 149 -9.95 20.72 74.85
C VAL A 149 -10.72 21.40 73.71
N HIS A 150 -10.69 22.73 73.61
CA HIS A 150 -11.34 23.45 72.50
C HIS A 150 -10.68 23.12 71.15
N ALA A 151 -9.34 23.16 71.08
CA ALA A 151 -8.60 22.82 69.87
C ALA A 151 -8.86 21.37 69.42
N ALA A 152 -8.88 20.41 70.37
CA ALA A 152 -9.21 19.02 70.08
C ALA A 152 -10.67 18.82 69.62
N GLN A 153 -11.61 19.64 70.10
CA GLN A 153 -13.01 19.64 69.63
C GLN A 153 -13.13 20.19 68.20
N GLU A 154 -12.44 21.29 67.88
CA GLU A 154 -12.39 21.88 66.53
C GLU A 154 -11.75 20.92 65.52
N GLU A 155 -10.63 20.27 65.88
CA GLU A 155 -10.00 19.23 65.05
C GLU A 155 -10.96 18.05 64.83
N THR A 156 -11.60 17.55 65.90
CA THR A 156 -12.59 16.46 65.80
C THR A 156 -13.76 16.82 64.89
N GLN A 157 -14.25 18.07 64.94
CA GLN A 157 -15.33 18.56 64.08
C GLN A 157 -14.88 18.67 62.61
N SER A 158 -13.65 19.16 62.37
CA SER A 158 -13.03 19.22 61.04
C SER A 158 -12.86 17.83 60.42
N LEU A 159 -12.36 16.86 61.20
CA LEU A 159 -12.19 15.47 60.78
C LEU A 159 -13.52 14.80 60.45
N ARG A 160 -14.58 15.00 61.27
CA ARG A 160 -15.93 14.50 60.98
C ARG A 160 -16.47 15.03 59.65
N LYS A 161 -16.41 16.35 59.44
CA LYS A 161 -16.84 16.99 58.19
C LYS A 161 -16.07 16.48 56.96
N THR A 162 -14.78 16.20 57.13
CA THR A 162 -13.92 15.62 56.07
C THR A 162 -14.28 14.16 55.77
N LEU A 163 -14.63 13.38 56.80
CA LEU A 163 -15.10 11.99 56.65
C LEU A 163 -16.48 11.93 55.95
N GLU A 164 -17.43 12.77 56.36
CA GLU A 164 -18.77 12.88 55.77
C GLU A 164 -18.71 13.28 54.28
N THR A 165 -17.90 14.29 53.95
CA THR A 165 -17.74 14.74 52.55
C THR A 165 -17.01 13.70 51.69
N SER A 166 -16.04 12.95 52.25
CA SER A 166 -15.41 11.82 51.55
C SER A 166 -16.39 10.66 51.33
N GLY A 167 -17.24 10.34 52.32
CA GLY A 167 -18.31 9.35 52.20
C GLY A 167 -19.30 9.69 51.09
N ALA A 168 -19.86 10.90 51.14
CA ALA A 168 -20.80 11.41 50.14
C ALA A 168 -20.18 11.56 48.73
N GLN A 169 -18.85 11.59 48.59
CA GLN A 169 -18.19 11.46 47.29
C GLN A 169 -18.13 10.00 46.82
N ARG A 170 -17.71 9.06 47.68
CA ARG A 170 -17.67 7.63 47.34
C ARG A 170 -19.03 7.08 46.94
N GLU A 171 -20.11 7.51 47.59
CA GLU A 171 -21.48 7.10 47.24
C GLU A 171 -21.91 7.59 45.85
N ARG A 172 -21.51 8.81 45.46
CA ARG A 172 -21.74 9.33 44.10
C ARG A 172 -20.91 8.59 43.05
N GLU A 173 -19.65 8.28 43.36
CA GLU A 173 -18.79 7.48 42.48
C GLU A 173 -19.32 6.05 42.29
N ILE A 174 -19.73 5.38 43.37
CA ILE A 174 -20.38 4.05 43.32
C ILE A 174 -21.68 4.10 42.51
N SER A 175 -22.48 5.15 42.66
CA SER A 175 -23.73 5.32 41.91
C SER A 175 -23.48 5.53 40.41
N SER A 176 -22.46 6.33 40.05
CA SER A 176 -22.02 6.49 38.66
C SER A 176 -21.48 5.18 38.07
N LEU A 177 -20.68 4.43 38.82
CA LEU A 177 -20.14 3.13 38.39
C LEU A 177 -21.26 2.11 38.15
N LYS A 178 -22.32 2.10 38.97
CA LYS A 178 -23.52 1.26 38.74
C LYS A 178 -24.22 1.60 37.42
N GLY A 179 -24.48 2.88 37.15
CA GLY A 179 -25.12 3.31 35.89
C GLY A 179 -24.25 3.03 34.66
N ASN A 180 -22.93 3.16 34.78
CA ASN A 180 -21.99 2.77 33.72
C ASN A 180 -22.01 1.26 33.46
N LEU A 181 -22.03 0.44 34.52
CA LEU A 181 -22.11 -1.03 34.42
C LEU A 181 -23.43 -1.48 33.77
N GLU A 182 -24.56 -0.88 34.16
CA GLU A 182 -25.86 -1.14 33.54
C GLU A 182 -25.85 -0.77 32.05
N THR A 183 -25.32 0.39 31.70
CA THR A 183 -25.15 0.83 30.30
C THR A 183 -24.35 -0.19 29.49
N VAL A 184 -23.15 -0.57 29.97
CA VAL A 184 -22.28 -1.58 29.32
C VAL A 184 -22.96 -2.94 29.21
N SER A 185 -23.78 -3.33 30.19
CA SER A 185 -24.57 -4.57 30.13
C SER A 185 -25.61 -4.53 29.00
N THR A 186 -26.32 -3.41 28.83
CA THR A 186 -27.28 -3.25 27.72
C THR A 186 -26.60 -3.20 26.36
N GLU A 187 -25.39 -2.62 26.26
CA GLU A 187 -24.61 -2.64 25.02
C GLU A 187 -24.11 -4.05 24.68
N LEU A 188 -23.60 -4.80 25.65
CA LEU A 188 -23.16 -6.19 25.48
C LEU A 188 -24.31 -7.08 24.94
N GLU A 189 -25.52 -6.89 25.44
CA GLU A 189 -26.68 -7.66 24.98
C GLU A 189 -27.13 -7.26 23.56
N ARG A 190 -27.05 -5.98 23.19
CA ARG A 190 -27.22 -5.53 21.79
C ARG A 190 -26.16 -6.15 20.87
N TRP A 191 -24.90 -6.23 21.31
CA TRP A 191 -23.82 -6.86 20.53
C TRP A 191 -24.04 -8.35 20.31
N ARG A 192 -24.56 -9.08 21.32
CA ARG A 192 -24.99 -10.49 21.18
C ARG A 192 -26.11 -10.66 20.16
N GLN A 193 -27.14 -9.82 20.23
CA GLN A 193 -28.27 -9.86 19.28
C GLN A 193 -27.83 -9.53 17.85
N ALA A 194 -26.85 -8.62 17.69
CA ALA A 194 -26.24 -8.33 16.40
C ALA A 194 -25.40 -9.51 15.87
N ALA A 195 -24.58 -10.15 16.71
CA ALA A 195 -23.82 -11.35 16.34
C ALA A 195 -24.74 -12.49 15.88
N ALA A 196 -25.78 -12.80 16.66
CA ALA A 196 -26.80 -13.80 16.31
C ALA A 196 -27.70 -13.40 15.13
N LYS A 197 -27.57 -12.20 14.56
CA LYS A 197 -28.13 -11.82 13.26
C LYS A 197 -27.12 -12.08 12.14
N TYR A 198 -25.86 -11.66 12.31
CA TYR A 198 -24.80 -11.88 11.33
C TYR A 198 -24.48 -13.36 11.11
N GLU A 199 -24.56 -14.22 12.14
CA GLU A 199 -24.41 -15.68 11.99
C GLU A 199 -25.45 -16.26 11.02
N ARG A 200 -26.73 -15.89 11.18
CA ARG A 200 -27.80 -16.32 10.25
C ARG A 200 -27.67 -15.74 8.84
N GLU A 201 -27.11 -14.53 8.71
CA GLU A 201 -26.80 -13.94 7.41
C GLU A 201 -25.61 -14.67 6.74
N MET A 202 -24.59 -15.07 7.50
CA MET A 202 -23.50 -15.91 7.02
C MET A 202 -23.99 -17.29 6.57
N ASP A 203 -24.83 -17.97 7.35
CA ASP A 203 -25.42 -19.28 6.98
C ASP A 203 -26.21 -19.17 5.67
N SER A 204 -27.02 -18.11 5.52
CA SER A 204 -27.82 -17.86 4.32
C SER A 204 -26.96 -17.55 3.09
N LEU A 205 -25.89 -16.75 3.25
CA LEU A 205 -24.93 -16.46 2.19
C LEU A 205 -24.12 -17.70 1.79
N GLN A 206 -23.71 -18.53 2.76
CA GLN A 206 -22.98 -19.77 2.50
C GLN A 206 -23.84 -20.78 1.74
N ALA A 207 -25.12 -20.93 2.11
CA ALA A 207 -26.08 -21.75 1.36
C ALA A 207 -26.30 -21.22 -0.08
N SER A 208 -26.44 -19.90 -0.24
CA SER A 208 -26.59 -19.27 -1.57
C SER A 208 -25.36 -19.46 -2.45
N HIS A 209 -24.16 -19.28 -1.91
CA HIS A 209 -22.90 -19.53 -2.60
C HIS A 209 -22.73 -21.01 -2.99
N GLN A 210 -23.12 -21.95 -2.12
CA GLN A 210 -23.10 -23.37 -2.43
C GLN A 210 -24.08 -23.73 -3.57
N GLN A 211 -25.27 -23.13 -3.59
CA GLN A 211 -26.22 -23.26 -4.69
C GLN A 211 -25.67 -22.67 -6.01
N GLN A 212 -25.04 -21.49 -5.96
CA GLN A 212 -24.43 -20.85 -7.12
C GLN A 212 -23.29 -21.69 -7.71
N ASN A 213 -22.46 -22.31 -6.86
CA ASN A 213 -21.39 -23.20 -7.32
C ASN A 213 -21.92 -24.49 -7.94
N GLN A 214 -23.01 -25.07 -7.41
CA GLN A 214 -23.70 -26.19 -8.08
C GLN A 214 -24.30 -25.79 -9.45
N GLN A 215 -24.73 -24.55 -9.63
CA GLN A 215 -25.17 -24.04 -10.93
C GLN A 215 -23.98 -23.86 -11.90
N LYS A 216 -22.87 -23.26 -11.45
CA LYS A 216 -21.63 -23.13 -12.23
C LYS A 216 -21.08 -24.49 -12.68
N GLU A 217 -21.07 -25.49 -11.79
CA GLU A 217 -20.62 -26.85 -12.11
C GLU A 217 -21.50 -27.53 -13.17
N LYS A 218 -22.83 -27.33 -13.11
CA LYS A 218 -23.77 -27.83 -14.13
C LYS A 218 -23.54 -27.15 -15.49
N ALA A 219 -23.36 -25.83 -15.51
CA ALA A 219 -23.07 -25.08 -16.73
C ALA A 219 -21.74 -25.51 -17.36
N ALA A 220 -20.68 -25.67 -16.56
CA ALA A 220 -19.38 -26.17 -17.03
C ALA A 220 -19.47 -27.58 -17.62
N LYS A 221 -20.26 -28.48 -17.01
CA LYS A 221 -20.52 -29.83 -17.54
C LYS A 221 -21.28 -29.79 -18.87
N GLN A 222 -22.23 -28.87 -19.04
CA GLN A 222 -22.92 -28.67 -20.33
C GLN A 222 -21.93 -28.17 -21.40
N GLN A 223 -21.18 -27.10 -21.12
CA GLN A 223 -20.16 -26.55 -22.03
C GLN A 223 -19.10 -27.58 -22.43
N ALA A 224 -18.64 -28.43 -21.51
CA ALA A 224 -17.71 -29.52 -21.82
C ALA A 224 -18.31 -30.53 -22.83
N SER A 225 -19.58 -30.93 -22.64
CA SER A 225 -20.27 -31.84 -23.57
C SER A 225 -20.56 -31.23 -24.95
N GLU A 226 -20.79 -29.92 -25.03
CA GLU A 226 -20.87 -29.21 -26.32
C GLU A 226 -19.51 -29.12 -27.00
N LEU A 227 -18.43 -28.86 -26.24
CA LEU A 227 -17.07 -28.86 -26.76
C LEU A 227 -16.67 -30.23 -27.32
N GLU A 228 -16.97 -31.32 -26.62
CA GLU A 228 -16.79 -32.69 -27.12
C GLU A 228 -17.62 -32.98 -28.38
N ARG A 229 -18.80 -32.38 -28.53
CA ARG A 229 -19.64 -32.51 -29.74
C ARG A 229 -18.97 -31.81 -30.92
N LEU A 230 -18.57 -30.55 -30.73
CA LEU A 230 -17.89 -29.74 -31.74
C LEU A 230 -16.52 -30.30 -32.14
N GLN A 231 -15.77 -30.89 -31.20
CA GLN A 231 -14.51 -31.58 -31.50
C GLN A 231 -14.72 -32.81 -32.40
N ARG A 232 -15.76 -33.61 -32.15
CA ARG A 232 -16.13 -34.74 -33.02
C ARG A 232 -16.58 -34.29 -34.41
N GLU A 233 -17.38 -33.23 -34.47
CA GLU A 233 -17.84 -32.62 -35.72
C GLU A 233 -16.66 -32.09 -36.57
N CYS A 234 -15.73 -31.35 -35.94
CA CYS A 234 -14.46 -30.92 -36.56
C CYS A 234 -13.57 -32.09 -37.02
N ALA A 235 -13.51 -33.19 -36.27
CA ALA A 235 -12.75 -34.37 -36.66
C ALA A 235 -13.37 -35.07 -37.89
N SER A 236 -14.70 -35.15 -37.96
CA SER A 236 -15.43 -35.67 -39.13
C SER A 236 -15.15 -34.83 -40.38
N LEU A 237 -15.30 -33.51 -40.28
CA LEU A 237 -15.08 -32.59 -41.40
C LEU A 237 -13.63 -32.62 -41.93
N ARG A 238 -12.63 -32.81 -41.04
CA ARG A 238 -11.22 -33.00 -41.44
C ARG A 238 -11.02 -34.31 -42.20
N SER A 239 -11.67 -35.40 -41.78
CA SER A 239 -11.62 -36.69 -42.46
C SER A 239 -12.23 -36.61 -43.86
N GLU A 240 -13.39 -35.95 -43.99
CA GLU A 240 -14.08 -35.70 -45.25
C GLU A 240 -13.25 -34.83 -46.20
N GLN A 241 -12.66 -33.73 -45.69
CA GLN A 241 -11.74 -32.87 -46.44
C GLN A 241 -10.52 -33.65 -46.96
N GLN A 242 -9.96 -34.56 -46.16
CA GLN A 242 -8.83 -35.39 -46.58
C GLN A 242 -9.23 -36.42 -47.66
N GLN A 243 -10.42 -37.03 -47.55
CA GLN A 243 -10.95 -37.94 -48.58
C GLN A 243 -11.18 -37.22 -49.91
N LEU A 244 -11.74 -36.01 -49.88
CA LEU A 244 -11.90 -35.16 -51.07
C LEU A 244 -10.55 -34.77 -51.71
N ALA A 245 -9.56 -34.42 -50.87
CA ALA A 245 -8.21 -34.12 -51.36
C ALA A 245 -7.54 -35.33 -52.03
N GLU A 246 -7.67 -36.53 -51.44
CA GLU A 246 -7.21 -37.77 -52.06
C GLU A 246 -7.93 -38.08 -53.37
N GLN A 247 -9.26 -37.92 -53.43
CA GLN A 247 -10.03 -38.14 -54.66
C GLN A 247 -9.54 -37.22 -55.78
N HIS A 248 -9.45 -35.91 -55.54
CA HIS A 248 -8.94 -34.97 -56.53
C HIS A 248 -7.49 -35.26 -56.95
N GLN A 249 -6.65 -35.77 -56.05
CA GLN A 249 -5.29 -36.18 -56.41
C GLN A 249 -5.27 -37.43 -57.31
N ARG A 250 -6.18 -38.38 -57.10
CA ARG A 250 -6.36 -39.56 -57.98
C ARG A 250 -6.91 -39.15 -59.35
N GLU A 251 -7.95 -38.31 -59.39
CA GLU A 251 -8.53 -37.75 -60.62
C GLU A 251 -7.49 -37.00 -61.45
N ARG A 252 -6.71 -36.11 -60.81
CA ARG A 252 -5.63 -35.37 -61.47
C ARG A 252 -4.53 -36.30 -62.00
N GLY A 253 -4.21 -37.38 -61.28
CA GLY A 253 -3.27 -38.41 -61.74
C GLY A 253 -3.78 -39.17 -62.97
N GLY A 254 -5.07 -39.53 -62.99
CA GLY A 254 -5.74 -40.15 -64.14
C GLY A 254 -5.69 -39.24 -65.38
N LEU A 255 -6.12 -37.99 -65.25
CA LEU A 255 -6.09 -37.00 -66.33
C LEU A 255 -4.67 -36.70 -66.83
N GLN A 256 -3.66 -36.70 -65.95
CA GLN A 256 -2.25 -36.57 -66.35
C GLN A 256 -1.75 -37.79 -67.14
N SER A 257 -2.17 -39.00 -66.78
CA SER A 257 -1.86 -40.23 -67.51
C SER A 257 -2.50 -40.23 -68.90
N GLU A 258 -3.79 -39.89 -69.00
CA GLU A 258 -4.54 -39.81 -70.25
C GLU A 258 -3.97 -38.73 -71.19
N CYS A 259 -3.62 -37.55 -70.65
CA CYS A 259 -2.87 -36.52 -71.39
C CYS A 259 -1.51 -37.00 -71.87
N GLY A 260 -0.86 -37.94 -71.17
CA GLY A 260 0.40 -38.57 -71.58
C GLY A 260 0.19 -39.54 -72.75
N VAL A 261 -0.85 -40.36 -72.70
CA VAL A 261 -1.24 -41.28 -73.80
C VAL A 261 -1.58 -40.48 -75.05
N LEU A 262 -2.44 -39.46 -74.96
CA LEU A 262 -2.84 -38.64 -76.09
C LEU A 262 -1.68 -37.86 -76.74
N ARG A 263 -0.65 -37.48 -75.96
CA ARG A 263 0.60 -36.92 -76.51
C ARG A 263 1.40 -37.98 -77.27
N SER A 264 1.57 -39.17 -76.70
CA SER A 264 2.27 -40.28 -77.35
C SER A 264 1.60 -40.68 -78.67
N GLU A 265 0.27 -40.75 -78.70
CA GLU A 265 -0.52 -41.02 -79.89
C GLU A 265 -0.39 -39.90 -80.94
N LYS A 266 -0.49 -38.62 -80.53
CA LYS A 266 -0.22 -37.48 -81.42
C LYS A 266 1.18 -37.55 -82.03
N ASP A 267 2.21 -37.89 -81.24
CA ASP A 267 3.58 -38.01 -81.72
C ASP A 267 3.79 -39.22 -82.64
N GLN A 268 3.00 -40.29 -82.49
CA GLN A 268 2.97 -41.41 -83.44
C GLN A 268 2.27 -41.02 -84.74
N LEU A 269 1.10 -40.37 -84.68
CA LEU A 269 0.36 -39.88 -85.84
C LEU A 269 1.19 -38.88 -86.65
N HIS A 270 1.88 -37.95 -86.00
CA HIS A 270 2.73 -36.98 -86.70
C HIS A 270 3.96 -37.64 -87.34
N ARG A 271 4.58 -38.65 -86.69
CA ARG A 271 5.62 -39.48 -87.34
C ARG A 271 5.08 -40.28 -88.52
N ARG A 272 3.84 -40.79 -88.45
CA ARG A 272 3.20 -41.50 -89.57
C ARG A 272 2.88 -40.56 -90.73
N GLN A 273 2.43 -39.33 -90.46
CA GLN A 273 2.26 -38.27 -91.46
C GLN A 273 3.59 -37.98 -92.18
N GLN A 274 4.67 -37.69 -91.44
CA GLN A 274 5.99 -37.42 -92.02
C GLN A 274 6.54 -38.60 -92.86
N GLN A 275 6.17 -39.83 -92.54
CA GLN A 275 6.52 -40.99 -93.37
C GLN A 275 5.68 -41.03 -94.66
N LEU A 276 4.36 -40.83 -94.57
CA LEU A 276 3.48 -40.81 -95.75
C LEU A 276 3.83 -39.66 -96.72
N GLU A 277 4.29 -38.52 -96.22
CA GLU A 277 4.81 -37.41 -97.04
C GLU A 277 6.08 -37.81 -97.82
N LYS A 278 7.00 -38.55 -97.19
CA LYS A 278 8.19 -39.11 -97.87
C LYS A 278 7.83 -40.19 -98.89
N ASP A 279 6.90 -41.08 -98.52
CA ASP A 279 6.42 -42.16 -99.39
C ASP A 279 5.77 -41.57 -100.67
N LEU A 280 4.95 -40.51 -100.50
CA LEU A 280 4.33 -39.75 -101.59
C LEU A 280 5.37 -39.09 -102.51
N ASP A 281 6.39 -38.45 -101.96
CA ASP A 281 7.46 -37.83 -102.75
C ASP A 281 8.40 -38.84 -103.42
N SER A 282 8.52 -40.07 -102.90
CA SER A 282 9.18 -41.17 -103.60
C SER A 282 8.33 -41.62 -104.81
N ALA A 283 7.04 -41.89 -104.59
CA ALA A 283 6.11 -42.27 -105.66
C ALA A 283 5.99 -41.20 -106.77
N ARG A 284 6.08 -39.91 -106.42
CA ARG A 284 6.17 -38.80 -107.38
C ARG A 284 7.43 -38.87 -108.25
N LYS A 285 8.59 -39.19 -107.67
CA LYS A 285 9.87 -39.34 -108.40
C LYS A 285 9.85 -40.57 -109.32
N GLU A 286 9.30 -41.68 -108.84
CA GLU A 286 9.10 -42.89 -109.64
C GLU A 286 8.16 -42.63 -110.82
N ASN A 287 7.02 -41.98 -110.59
CA ASN A 287 6.07 -41.63 -111.66
C ASN A 287 6.67 -40.64 -112.66
N ALA A 288 7.45 -39.65 -112.22
CA ALA A 288 8.21 -38.76 -113.11
C ALA A 288 9.24 -39.53 -113.96
N THR A 289 9.90 -40.54 -113.39
CA THR A 289 10.86 -41.41 -114.09
C THR A 289 10.15 -42.29 -115.12
N LEU A 290 9.03 -42.92 -114.73
CA LEU A 290 8.18 -43.71 -115.63
C LEU A 290 7.60 -42.87 -116.78
N SER A 291 7.20 -41.62 -116.52
CA SER A 291 6.76 -40.67 -117.56
C SER A 291 7.90 -40.31 -118.53
N GLY A 292 9.14 -40.22 -118.05
CA GLY A 292 10.34 -40.10 -118.88
C GLY A 292 10.54 -41.31 -119.80
N SER A 293 10.48 -42.52 -119.23
CA SER A 293 10.58 -43.78 -119.99
C SER A 293 9.45 -43.94 -121.01
N LEU A 294 8.22 -43.54 -120.68
CA LEU A 294 7.08 -43.55 -121.60
C LEU A 294 7.33 -42.64 -122.82
N LYS A 295 7.85 -41.42 -122.60
CA LYS A 295 8.21 -40.50 -123.69
C LYS A 295 9.35 -41.05 -124.56
N ALA A 296 10.33 -41.73 -123.96
CA ALA A 296 11.40 -42.39 -124.70
C ALA A 296 10.87 -43.54 -125.58
N LEU A 297 9.95 -44.36 -125.05
CA LEU A 297 9.27 -45.42 -125.81
C LEU A 297 8.40 -44.86 -126.94
N GLN A 298 7.63 -43.79 -126.70
CA GLN A 298 6.83 -43.12 -127.74
C GLN A 298 7.72 -42.57 -128.86
N LYS A 299 8.89 -41.99 -128.54
CA LYS A 299 9.86 -41.59 -129.56
C LYS A 299 10.41 -42.79 -130.34
N SER A 300 10.78 -43.87 -129.65
CA SER A 300 11.26 -45.09 -130.30
C SER A 300 10.20 -45.76 -131.19
N GLN A 301 8.91 -45.59 -130.88
CA GLN A 301 7.81 -46.04 -131.72
C GLN A 301 7.74 -45.20 -133.01
N ALA A 302 7.79 -43.87 -132.91
CA ALA A 302 7.78 -42.98 -134.08
C ALA A 302 8.99 -43.22 -135.00
N ASP A 303 10.19 -43.41 -134.45
CA ASP A 303 11.40 -43.76 -135.20
C ASP A 303 11.24 -45.12 -135.93
N MET A 304 10.50 -46.08 -135.36
CA MET A 304 10.20 -47.38 -135.98
C MET A 304 9.12 -47.29 -137.07
N GLU A 305 8.07 -46.50 -136.86
CA GLU A 305 7.03 -46.24 -137.87
C GLU A 305 7.63 -45.54 -139.10
N GLN A 306 8.55 -44.59 -138.91
CA GLN A 306 9.28 -43.94 -140.00
C GLN A 306 10.16 -44.92 -140.79
N ARG A 307 10.83 -45.87 -140.12
CA ARG A 307 11.62 -46.93 -140.78
C ARG A 307 10.74 -47.90 -141.58
N LEU A 308 9.55 -48.22 -141.05
CA LEU A 308 8.62 -49.14 -141.70
C LEU A 308 8.06 -48.53 -143.00
N ALA A 309 7.73 -47.23 -142.98
CA ALA A 309 7.36 -46.50 -144.19
C ALA A 309 8.47 -46.47 -145.25
N ALA A 310 9.74 -46.29 -144.85
CA ALA A 310 10.88 -46.30 -145.78
C ALA A 310 11.07 -47.66 -146.47
N LEU A 311 10.88 -48.77 -145.74
CA LEU A 311 10.94 -50.14 -146.28
C LEU A 311 9.78 -50.45 -147.25
N GLN A 312 8.59 -49.86 -147.03
CA GLN A 312 7.46 -50.01 -147.95
C GLN A 312 7.71 -49.34 -149.31
N ASP A 313 8.29 -48.13 -149.31
CA ASP A 313 8.69 -47.41 -150.53
C ASP A 313 9.79 -48.17 -151.30
N GLU A 314 10.74 -48.77 -150.59
CA GLU A 314 11.78 -49.63 -151.19
C GLU A 314 11.21 -50.89 -151.85
N HIS A 315 10.29 -51.57 -151.16
CA HIS A 315 9.59 -52.74 -151.71
C HIS A 315 8.76 -52.41 -152.97
N GLN A 316 8.12 -51.24 -153.04
CA GLN A 316 7.41 -50.78 -154.24
C GLN A 316 8.37 -50.53 -155.41
N ARG A 317 9.54 -49.92 -155.17
CA ARG A 317 10.56 -49.67 -156.20
C ARG A 317 11.10 -50.97 -156.81
N ASP A 318 11.45 -51.97 -156.00
CA ASP A 318 11.92 -53.27 -156.54
C ASP A 318 10.80 -54.08 -157.22
N THR A 319 9.54 -53.94 -156.78
CA THR A 319 8.40 -54.62 -157.44
C THR A 319 8.20 -54.13 -158.88
N GLY A 320 8.23 -52.82 -159.13
CA GLY A 320 8.12 -52.26 -160.49
C GLY A 320 9.31 -52.62 -161.40
N ARG A 321 10.51 -52.71 -160.81
CA ARG A 321 11.73 -53.19 -161.49
C ARG A 321 11.59 -54.64 -161.96
N LEU A 322 11.05 -55.53 -161.12
CA LEU A 322 10.80 -56.93 -161.47
C LEU A 322 9.75 -57.10 -162.57
N GLN A 323 8.65 -56.32 -162.53
CA GLN A 323 7.66 -56.32 -163.62
C GLN A 323 8.28 -55.94 -164.97
N THR A 324 9.11 -54.90 -164.99
CA THR A 324 9.81 -54.44 -166.21
C THR A 324 10.71 -55.52 -166.82
N GLN A 325 11.37 -56.35 -165.99
CA GLN A 325 12.18 -57.48 -166.46
C GLN A 325 11.33 -58.65 -166.98
N LEU A 326 10.15 -58.88 -166.39
CA LEU A 326 9.22 -59.92 -166.84
C LEU A 326 8.64 -59.62 -168.23
N GLU A 327 8.29 -58.37 -168.48
CA GLU A 327 7.79 -57.88 -169.78
C GLU A 327 8.82 -58.13 -170.91
N GLN A 328 10.10 -57.78 -170.64
CA GLN A 328 11.20 -58.01 -171.58
C GLN A 328 11.46 -59.51 -171.83
N SER A 329 11.35 -60.35 -170.80
CA SER A 329 11.48 -61.81 -170.93
C SER A 329 10.39 -62.41 -171.84
N ASN A 330 9.13 -61.98 -171.66
CA ASN A 330 7.99 -62.47 -172.44
C ASN A 330 7.99 -62.07 -173.92
N SER A 331 8.71 -61.01 -174.30
CA SER A 331 8.94 -60.71 -175.72
C SER A 331 9.89 -61.72 -176.35
N ARG A 332 11.04 -62.00 -175.71
CA ARG A 332 12.07 -62.91 -176.21
C ARG A 332 11.59 -64.35 -176.39
N THR A 333 10.71 -64.85 -175.53
CA THR A 333 10.13 -66.19 -175.70
C THR A 333 9.19 -66.31 -176.90
N LYS A 334 8.49 -65.23 -177.31
CA LYS A 334 7.61 -65.27 -178.48
C LYS A 334 8.38 -65.31 -179.80
N ASP A 335 9.50 -64.61 -179.90
CA ASP A 335 10.33 -64.64 -181.12
C ASP A 335 11.07 -65.99 -181.25
N MET A 336 11.66 -66.50 -180.15
CA MET A 336 12.27 -67.84 -180.07
C MET A 336 11.31 -68.97 -180.50
N GLN A 337 10.04 -68.91 -180.08
CA GLN A 337 9.04 -69.92 -180.45
C GLN A 337 8.86 -70.05 -181.96
N LYS A 338 9.08 -68.96 -182.71
CA LYS A 338 8.85 -68.86 -184.15
C LYS A 338 10.01 -69.38 -185.00
N GLU A 339 11.24 -69.30 -184.47
CA GLU A 339 12.43 -69.92 -185.08
C GLU A 339 12.53 -71.42 -184.76
N TYR A 340 11.97 -71.85 -183.61
CA TYR A 340 11.91 -73.26 -183.20
C TYR A 340 11.08 -74.12 -184.15
N GLU A 341 9.91 -73.66 -184.60
CA GLU A 341 9.05 -74.42 -185.54
C GLU A 341 9.69 -74.61 -186.93
N VAL A 342 10.59 -73.71 -187.34
CA VAL A 342 11.36 -73.85 -188.60
C VAL A 342 12.52 -74.83 -188.42
N THR A 343 13.33 -74.65 -187.37
CA THR A 343 14.52 -75.48 -187.11
C THR A 343 14.18 -76.91 -186.70
N GLN A 344 12.98 -77.17 -186.17
CA GLN A 344 12.48 -78.53 -185.89
C GLN A 344 12.30 -79.36 -187.18
N SER A 345 12.17 -78.73 -188.35
CA SER A 345 12.17 -79.43 -189.65
C SER A 345 13.57 -79.92 -190.06
N GLU A 346 14.62 -79.18 -189.70
CA GLU A 346 16.01 -79.46 -190.11
C GLU A 346 16.71 -80.42 -189.14
N LEU A 347 16.40 -80.33 -187.84
CA LEU A 347 16.97 -81.19 -186.80
C LEU A 347 16.61 -82.68 -186.93
N SER A 348 15.65 -83.03 -187.79
CA SER A 348 15.34 -84.42 -188.12
C SER A 348 16.47 -85.11 -188.91
N GLU A 349 17.25 -84.36 -189.69
CA GLU A 349 18.43 -84.88 -190.44
C GLU A 349 19.71 -84.98 -189.57
N LEU A 350 19.73 -84.35 -188.38
CA LEU A 350 20.90 -84.34 -187.47
C LEU A 350 20.78 -85.30 -186.28
N ARG A 351 19.82 -86.22 -186.31
CA ARG A 351 19.53 -87.21 -185.24
C ARG A 351 20.69 -88.18 -184.92
N GLU A 352 21.70 -88.30 -185.79
CA GLU A 352 22.54 -89.50 -185.87
C GLU A 352 23.99 -89.34 -185.35
N LYS A 353 24.41 -88.16 -184.86
CA LYS A 353 25.86 -87.82 -184.82
C LYS A 353 26.55 -87.58 -183.47
N SER A 354 25.84 -87.34 -182.36
CA SER A 354 26.49 -86.98 -181.07
C SER A 354 25.94 -87.68 -179.81
N GLU A 355 25.52 -88.93 -179.94
CA GLU A 355 25.21 -89.82 -178.79
C GLU A 355 26.52 -90.35 -178.13
N ARG A 356 27.46 -89.45 -177.80
CA ARG A 356 28.80 -89.79 -177.26
C ARG A 356 29.37 -88.64 -176.42
N LEU A 357 30.00 -89.00 -175.29
CA LEU A 357 30.65 -88.14 -174.26
C LEU A 357 29.65 -87.45 -173.28
N THR A 358 29.33 -88.04 -172.11
CA THR A 358 30.06 -88.07 -170.79
C THR A 358 30.01 -86.73 -170.01
N LEU A 359 29.85 -86.55 -168.68
CA LEU A 359 29.86 -87.26 -167.36
C LEU A 359 30.62 -86.33 -166.33
N GLU A 360 30.39 -86.40 -165.00
CA GLU A 360 30.99 -85.62 -163.84
C GLU A 360 30.37 -84.20 -163.49
N LYS A 361 30.30 -83.59 -162.24
CA LYS A 361 30.71 -83.85 -160.79
C LYS A 361 30.03 -82.91 -159.67
N GLN A 362 30.36 -82.98 -158.31
CA GLN A 362 29.64 -82.45 -157.05
C GLN A 362 30.50 -81.89 -155.77
N SER A 363 30.00 -81.44 -154.53
CA SER A 363 30.76 -80.90 -153.24
C SER A 363 30.03 -80.68 -151.78
N VAL A 364 30.67 -80.25 -150.59
CA VAL A 364 30.17 -80.11 -149.08
C VAL A 364 31.21 -79.45 -147.97
N VAL A 365 31.16 -79.07 -146.60
CA VAL A 365 30.29 -78.51 -145.39
C VAL A 365 31.06 -78.21 -143.95
N GLU A 366 30.47 -77.67 -142.79
CA GLU A 366 30.98 -76.92 -141.49
C GLU A 366 30.81 -77.55 -139.98
N GLU A 367 30.85 -77.06 -138.64
CA GLU A 367 30.94 -75.80 -137.69
C GLU A 367 31.12 -76.06 -136.06
N LEU A 368 31.34 -75.13 -135.02
CA LEU A 368 31.53 -75.36 -133.46
C LEU A 368 31.55 -74.20 -132.27
N LEU A 369 31.37 -74.44 -130.88
CA LEU A 369 31.32 -73.49 -129.61
C LEU A 369 31.57 -74.12 -128.11
N GLN A 370 31.55 -73.64 -126.78
CA GLN A 370 31.67 -72.42 -125.80
C GLN A 370 31.60 -72.71 -124.16
N CYS A 371 31.99 -71.86 -123.09
CA CYS A 371 31.99 -72.05 -121.51
C CYS A 371 32.20 -70.74 -120.53
N GLN A 372 32.29 -70.52 -119.12
CA GLN A 372 31.95 -71.01 -117.66
C GLN A 372 32.25 -70.00 -116.37
N SER A 373 32.06 -70.27 -114.99
CA SER A 373 32.20 -69.31 -113.74
C SER A 373 32.40 -69.78 -112.17
N SER A 374 32.35 -68.95 -111.01
CA SER A 374 32.65 -69.28 -109.48
C SER A 374 32.30 -68.29 -108.21
N LEU A 375 32.45 -68.61 -106.83
CA LEU A 375 32.07 -67.81 -105.51
C LEU A 375 32.56 -68.21 -103.98
N LYS A 376 32.48 -67.41 -102.81
CA LYS A 376 32.63 -67.78 -101.26
C LYS A 376 32.31 -66.83 -99.95
N THR A 377 32.80 -67.04 -98.64
CA THR A 377 32.27 -66.71 -97.17
C THR A 377 33.29 -66.49 -95.89
N LEU A 378 33.17 -66.25 -94.49
CA LEU A 378 32.24 -65.87 -93.27
C LEU A 378 32.88 -65.73 -91.73
N GLN A 379 32.15 -65.25 -90.60
CA GLN A 379 32.23 -65.37 -89.02
C GLN A 379 33.13 -64.49 -87.97
N GLU A 380 33.15 -64.30 -86.55
CA GLU A 380 32.43 -64.50 -85.15
C GLU A 380 33.12 -63.75 -83.85
N LYS A 381 33.01 -63.71 -82.42
CA LYS A 381 32.28 -64.04 -81.05
C LYS A 381 32.95 -63.29 -79.73
N GLY A 382 32.78 -63.20 -78.33
CA GLY A 382 31.98 -63.47 -76.98
C GLY A 382 32.85 -63.33 -75.57
N ASN A 383 32.62 -63.33 -74.17
CA ASN A 383 31.71 -62.98 -72.92
C ASN A 383 32.42 -63.30 -71.44
N GLN A 384 32.18 -63.13 -70.04
CA GLN A 384 31.50 -62.45 -68.78
C GLN A 384 32.07 -62.98 -67.30
N LEU A 385 31.81 -62.78 -65.92
CA LEU A 385 31.20 -61.89 -64.77
C LEU A 385 31.33 -62.39 -63.18
N SER A 386 31.31 -61.62 -61.98
CA SER A 386 31.10 -62.00 -60.43
C SER A 386 31.46 -60.91 -59.24
N LEU A 387 31.43 -60.88 -57.81
CA LEU A 387 30.90 -61.49 -56.46
C LEU A 387 31.05 -60.66 -55.01
N LEU A 388 30.82 -61.16 -53.70
CA LEU A 388 30.69 -60.45 -52.27
C LEU A 388 31.16 -61.24 -50.89
N GLN A 389 31.05 -61.01 -49.48
CA GLN A 389 30.45 -60.07 -48.36
C GLN A 389 31.04 -59.80 -46.81
N PRO A 390 30.67 -60.31 -45.52
CA PRO A 390 30.49 -59.57 -44.14
C PRO A 390 30.90 -60.08 -42.60
N VAL A 391 30.48 -59.42 -41.41
CA VAL A 391 30.17 -59.79 -39.88
C VAL A 391 30.98 -59.37 -38.50
N LEU A 392 30.30 -59.03 -37.32
CA LEU A 392 30.51 -59.19 -35.77
C LEU A 392 30.82 -58.02 -34.67
N ALA A 393 30.72 -58.24 -33.31
CA ALA A 393 30.28 -57.21 -32.25
C ALA A 393 30.77 -57.19 -30.71
N VAL A 394 30.66 -56.02 -29.99
CA VAL A 394 30.22 -55.73 -28.52
C VAL A 394 31.13 -56.18 -27.28
N PRO A 395 31.05 -55.82 -25.91
CA PRO A 395 30.29 -54.88 -24.96
C PRO A 395 31.04 -54.09 -23.75
N LYS A 396 30.30 -53.26 -22.92
CA LYS A 396 30.21 -53.14 -21.38
C LYS A 396 30.90 -52.08 -20.42
N MET A 397 30.15 -51.73 -19.31
CA MET A 397 30.46 -51.46 -17.85
C MET A 397 30.31 -50.08 -17.13
N ASP A 398 30.11 -50.13 -15.79
CA ASP A 398 29.48 -49.12 -14.87
C ASP A 398 30.39 -48.52 -13.75
N LEU A 399 29.90 -47.51 -12.99
CA LEU A 399 30.40 -47.10 -11.64
C LEU A 399 29.32 -46.38 -10.79
N ASP A 400 29.41 -46.46 -9.45
CA ASP A 400 28.48 -45.90 -8.44
C ASP A 400 29.25 -45.40 -7.18
N VAL A 401 28.59 -44.63 -6.29
CA VAL A 401 28.73 -44.53 -4.80
C VAL A 401 28.09 -43.21 -4.30
N MET A 402 27.21 -43.29 -3.29
CA MET A 402 26.51 -42.13 -2.70
C MET A 402 26.29 -42.26 -1.17
N ASN A 403 26.07 -41.11 -0.50
CA ASN A 403 25.77 -40.88 0.94
C ASN A 403 26.92 -40.99 1.98
N MET A 404 27.39 -39.84 2.50
CA MET A 404 27.99 -39.74 3.86
C MET A 404 27.91 -38.34 4.54
N PHE A 405 26.80 -37.59 4.42
CA PHE A 405 26.69 -36.22 4.99
C PHE A 405 25.41 -35.91 5.79
N ALA A 406 24.76 -36.91 6.38
CA ALA A 406 23.36 -36.78 6.85
C ALA A 406 23.12 -36.11 8.23
N ILE A 407 24.08 -36.12 9.18
CA ILE A 407 23.73 -35.99 10.62
C ILE A 407 24.05 -34.61 11.24
N ALA A 408 25.06 -33.87 10.75
CA ALA A 408 25.48 -32.61 11.36
C ALA A 408 24.52 -31.41 11.10
N ALA A 409 23.64 -31.51 10.10
CA ALA A 409 22.77 -30.40 9.69
C ALA A 409 21.56 -30.15 10.63
N GLY A 410 21.14 -31.16 11.40
CA GLY A 410 19.81 -31.21 12.03
C GLY A 410 19.47 -30.06 13.00
N THR A 411 20.45 -29.55 13.74
CA THR A 411 20.21 -28.58 14.82
C THR A 411 19.93 -27.15 14.33
N MET A 412 20.52 -26.74 13.20
CA MET A 412 20.10 -25.53 12.47
C MET A 412 18.91 -25.83 11.54
N ALA A 413 18.78 -27.07 11.05
CA ALA A 413 17.73 -27.45 10.14
C ALA A 413 16.33 -27.28 10.75
N ILE A 414 16.06 -27.56 12.04
CA ILE A 414 14.69 -27.46 12.56
C ILE A 414 14.12 -26.02 12.49
N PRO A 415 14.78 -24.96 13.00
CA PRO A 415 14.32 -23.59 12.81
C PRO A 415 14.28 -23.15 11.33
N LEU A 416 15.26 -23.59 10.52
CA LEU A 416 15.28 -23.30 9.09
C LEU A 416 14.13 -23.98 8.34
N LEU A 417 13.78 -25.22 8.68
CA LEU A 417 12.67 -25.99 8.10
C LEU A 417 11.33 -25.42 8.52
N LEU A 418 11.18 -24.93 9.76
CA LEU A 418 9.97 -24.21 10.19
C LEU A 418 9.84 -22.86 9.46
N PHE A 419 10.94 -22.13 9.27
CA PHE A 419 10.93 -20.90 8.47
C PHE A 419 10.63 -21.18 6.98
N MET A 420 11.29 -22.17 6.39
CA MET A 420 11.06 -22.60 5.00
C MET A 420 9.64 -23.13 4.80
N ALA A 421 9.09 -23.91 5.73
CA ALA A 421 7.70 -24.35 5.69
C ALA A 421 6.74 -23.14 5.78
N SER A 422 6.98 -22.17 6.66
CA SER A 422 6.18 -20.94 6.70
C SER A 422 6.32 -20.10 5.42
N PHE A 423 7.48 -20.13 4.77
CA PHE A 423 7.78 -19.40 3.53
C PHE A 423 7.17 -20.06 2.28
N LEU A 424 7.03 -21.39 2.29
CA LEU A 424 6.43 -22.18 1.22
C LEU A 424 4.91 -22.32 1.37
N LEU A 425 4.38 -22.39 2.60
CA LEU A 425 2.96 -22.68 2.88
C LEU A 425 2.13 -21.43 3.21
N TRP A 426 2.73 -20.38 3.78
CA TRP A 426 2.03 -19.15 4.18
C TRP A 426 2.83 -17.86 3.88
N PRO A 427 3.24 -17.63 2.61
CA PRO A 427 4.04 -16.46 2.27
C PRO A 427 3.32 -15.14 2.57
N SER A 428 2.00 -15.07 2.39
CA SER A 428 1.16 -13.92 2.77
C SER A 428 1.20 -13.56 4.25
N SER A 429 1.35 -14.56 5.14
CA SER A 429 1.54 -14.33 6.57
C SER A 429 2.90 -13.70 6.86
N LEU A 430 3.96 -14.09 6.13
CA LEU A 430 5.28 -13.46 6.26
C LEU A 430 5.27 -12.00 5.79
N ILE A 431 4.54 -11.66 4.71
CA ILE A 431 4.34 -10.27 4.28
C ILE A 431 3.62 -9.45 5.37
N LYS A 432 2.54 -10.00 5.95
CA LYS A 432 1.79 -9.35 7.05
C LYS A 432 2.67 -9.14 8.31
N VAL A 433 3.51 -10.13 8.66
CA VAL A 433 4.48 -10.05 9.77
C VAL A 433 5.62 -9.05 9.48
N TYR A 434 6.12 -9.00 8.24
CA TYR A 434 7.13 -8.03 7.81
C TYR A 434 6.63 -6.59 7.98
N TYR A 435 5.42 -6.28 7.49
CA TYR A 435 4.84 -4.94 7.68
C TYR A 435 4.56 -4.63 9.15
N TRP A 436 4.11 -5.62 9.95
CA TRP A 436 3.94 -5.44 11.40
C TRP A 436 5.26 -5.12 12.11
N TYR A 437 6.34 -5.83 11.77
CA TYR A 437 7.67 -5.61 12.31
C TYR A 437 8.21 -4.22 11.95
N TRP A 438 8.11 -3.81 10.68
CA TRP A 438 8.58 -2.50 10.23
C TRP A 438 7.74 -1.34 10.78
N ARG A 439 6.41 -1.47 10.88
CA ARG A 439 5.58 -0.50 11.63
C ARG A 439 6.10 -0.33 13.06
N ARG A 440 6.27 -1.43 13.80
CA ARG A 440 6.67 -1.42 15.21
C ARG A 440 8.07 -0.85 15.44
N THR A 441 9.05 -1.23 14.63
CA THR A 441 10.44 -0.73 14.73
C THR A 441 10.58 0.74 14.32
N LEU A 442 9.77 1.22 13.37
CA LEU A 442 9.73 2.64 12.99
C LEU A 442 8.89 3.52 13.92
N GLY A 443 8.21 2.93 14.90
CA GLY A 443 7.37 3.64 15.87
C GLY A 443 5.98 4.03 15.36
N LEU A 444 5.52 3.41 14.27
CA LEU A 444 4.16 3.55 13.74
C LEU A 444 3.19 2.64 14.51
N GLN A 445 2.04 3.18 14.85
CA GLN A 445 0.91 2.44 15.42
C GLN A 445 -0.28 2.50 14.47
N VAL A 446 -1.00 1.39 14.28
CA VAL A 446 -2.26 1.38 13.51
C VAL A 446 -3.40 1.87 14.40
N ARG A 447 -4.30 2.68 13.83
CA ARG A 447 -5.56 3.13 14.43
C ARG A 447 -6.68 3.08 13.40
N TYR A 448 -7.89 3.10 13.93
CA TYR A 448 -9.12 3.23 13.17
C TYR A 448 -9.85 4.51 13.58
N ALA A 449 -10.54 5.15 12.64
CA ALA A 449 -11.40 6.31 12.88
C ALA A 449 -12.76 6.08 12.22
N ASN A 450 -13.83 6.10 13.02
CA ASN A 450 -15.20 5.87 12.56
C ASN A 450 -15.88 7.20 12.25
N CYS A 451 -16.41 7.36 11.03
CA CYS A 451 -17.17 8.55 10.62
C CYS A 451 -18.28 8.16 9.64
N GLY A 452 -19.54 8.31 10.06
CA GLY A 452 -20.68 7.83 9.27
C GLY A 452 -20.56 6.32 8.98
N ALA A 453 -20.69 5.93 7.71
CA ALA A 453 -20.48 4.55 7.27
C ALA A 453 -19.01 4.11 7.21
N TYR A 454 -18.04 5.04 7.29
CA TYR A 454 -16.63 4.72 7.14
C TYR A 454 -15.94 4.34 8.45
N ARG A 455 -15.15 3.27 8.42
CA ARG A 455 -14.03 3.05 9.33
C ARG A 455 -12.73 3.22 8.54
N PHE A 456 -12.09 4.38 8.68
CA PHE A 456 -10.78 4.65 8.09
C PHE A 456 -9.67 3.95 8.88
N CYS A 457 -8.81 3.21 8.19
CA CYS A 457 -7.58 2.64 8.74
C CYS A 457 -6.39 3.56 8.44
N TYR A 458 -5.57 3.84 9.44
CA TYR A 458 -4.34 4.61 9.25
C TYR A 458 -3.26 4.16 10.23
N SER A 459 -2.00 4.39 9.85
CA SER A 459 -0.86 4.31 10.74
C SER A 459 -0.40 5.71 11.11
N TYR A 460 0.01 5.93 12.36
CA TYR A 460 0.52 7.21 12.83
C TYR A 460 1.78 7.06 13.68
N ARG A 461 2.66 8.07 13.61
CA ARG A 461 3.88 8.19 14.43
C ARG A 461 3.95 9.60 15.02
N GLY A 462 4.52 9.71 16.22
CA GLY A 462 4.66 10.99 16.92
C GLY A 462 3.37 11.45 17.60
N ARG A 463 3.24 12.75 17.87
CA ARG A 463 2.04 13.40 18.42
C ARG A 463 1.87 14.80 17.79
N PRO A 464 0.63 15.32 17.63
CA PRO A 464 0.41 16.71 17.21
C PRO A 464 1.16 17.70 18.12
N GLY A 465 1.74 18.76 17.54
CA GLY A 465 2.59 19.69 18.30
C GLY A 465 2.64 21.11 17.74
N LEU A 466 3.82 21.73 17.87
CA LEU A 466 4.13 23.05 17.32
C LEU A 466 4.36 23.02 15.81
N ARG A 467 5.09 22.02 15.31
CA ARG A 467 5.25 21.77 13.87
C ARG A 467 3.96 21.15 13.30
N PRO A 468 3.55 21.51 12.06
CA PRO A 468 2.45 20.85 11.37
C PRO A 468 2.65 19.33 11.26
N SER A 469 1.52 18.62 11.18
CA SER A 469 1.49 17.19 10.85
C SER A 469 1.85 16.95 9.38
N ILE A 470 2.17 15.71 9.02
CA ILE A 470 2.32 15.24 7.65
C ILE A 470 1.29 14.14 7.38
N LEU A 471 0.41 14.32 6.40
CA LEU A 471 -0.54 13.32 5.91
C LEU A 471 -0.03 12.74 4.58
N MET A 472 -0.02 11.41 4.45
CA MET A 472 0.52 10.68 3.30
C MET A 472 -0.56 9.80 2.63
N LEU A 473 -0.82 10.03 1.34
CA LEU A 473 -1.83 9.34 0.51
C LEU A 473 -1.14 8.45 -0.54
N HIS A 474 -1.35 7.14 -0.48
CA HIS A 474 -0.70 6.18 -1.38
C HIS A 474 -1.34 6.12 -2.78
N GLY A 475 -0.64 5.47 -3.72
CA GLY A 475 -1.09 5.26 -5.10
C GLY A 475 -2.23 4.24 -5.25
N PHE A 476 -2.65 4.02 -6.50
CA PHE A 476 -3.64 3.01 -6.86
C PHE A 476 -3.16 1.59 -6.48
N SER A 477 -4.09 0.73 -6.07
CA SER A 477 -3.90 -0.64 -5.58
C SER A 477 -2.83 -0.80 -4.47
N ALA A 478 -2.33 0.28 -3.89
CA ALA A 478 -1.31 0.31 -2.84
C ALA A 478 -1.95 0.45 -1.44
N HIS A 479 -1.13 0.67 -0.41
CA HIS A 479 -1.59 0.79 0.98
C HIS A 479 -0.68 1.68 1.83
N LYS A 480 -1.10 2.04 3.05
CA LYS A 480 -0.35 2.95 3.95
C LYS A 480 1.10 2.54 4.22
N ASP A 481 1.41 1.24 4.12
CA ASP A 481 2.72 0.69 4.47
C ASP A 481 3.74 0.82 3.33
N THR A 482 3.33 1.20 2.12
CA THR A 482 4.23 1.67 1.04
C THR A 482 5.13 2.82 1.51
N TRP A 483 4.69 3.61 2.50
CA TRP A 483 5.47 4.69 3.09
C TRP A 483 6.56 4.26 4.08
N LEU A 484 6.62 2.98 4.51
CA LEU A 484 7.59 2.51 5.51
C LEU A 484 9.04 2.73 5.07
N SER A 485 9.34 2.52 3.79
CA SER A 485 10.66 2.75 3.19
C SER A 485 11.15 4.19 3.37
N LEU A 486 10.26 5.17 3.21
CA LEU A 486 10.53 6.61 3.32
C LEU A 486 10.51 7.06 4.79
N VAL A 487 9.51 6.63 5.57
CA VAL A 487 9.35 6.96 7.01
C VAL A 487 10.52 6.45 7.87
N LYS A 488 11.27 5.44 7.39
CA LYS A 488 12.55 4.98 7.93
C LYS A 488 13.62 6.07 8.00
N TYR A 489 13.63 7.02 7.07
CA TYR A 489 14.63 8.10 6.99
C TYR A 489 14.13 9.43 7.58
N LEU A 490 12.83 9.55 7.90
CA LEU A 490 12.27 10.75 8.52
C LEU A 490 12.52 10.79 10.04
N PRO A 491 12.78 11.95 10.65
CA PRO A 491 12.95 12.09 12.10
C PRO A 491 11.76 11.55 12.92
N LYS A 492 12.06 10.81 14.00
CA LYS A 492 11.05 10.11 14.83
C LYS A 492 10.06 11.02 15.57
N HIS A 493 10.40 12.30 15.74
CA HIS A 493 9.56 13.29 16.44
C HIS A 493 8.49 13.96 15.55
N LEU A 494 8.54 13.76 14.23
CA LEU A 494 7.52 14.29 13.32
C LEU A 494 6.19 13.56 13.52
N HIS A 495 5.08 14.31 13.52
CA HIS A 495 3.75 13.74 13.51
C HIS A 495 3.38 13.35 12.07
N ILE A 496 3.41 12.05 11.79
CA ILE A 496 3.16 11.49 10.45
C ILE A 496 1.93 10.59 10.52
N LEU A 497 1.05 10.70 9.52
CA LEU A 497 -0.11 9.85 9.32
C LEU A 497 -0.07 9.29 7.89
N CYS A 498 -0.12 7.96 7.76
CA CYS A 498 -0.27 7.28 6.48
C CYS A 498 -1.61 6.53 6.52
N VAL A 499 -2.55 6.92 5.67
CA VAL A 499 -3.93 6.39 5.64
C VAL A 499 -4.06 5.32 4.55
N ASP A 500 -4.83 4.25 4.80
CA ASP A 500 -5.30 3.40 3.72
C ASP A 500 -6.46 4.15 3.03
N MET A 501 -6.33 4.45 1.75
CA MET A 501 -7.31 5.20 0.96
C MET A 501 -8.69 4.51 0.98
N PRO A 502 -9.81 5.25 0.89
CA PRO A 502 -11.13 4.65 0.65
C PRO A 502 -11.09 3.64 -0.50
N GLY A 503 -11.52 2.41 -0.22
CA GLY A 503 -11.40 1.27 -1.14
C GLY A 503 -10.28 0.27 -0.83
N HIS A 504 -9.29 0.63 -0.01
CA HIS A 504 -8.05 -0.14 0.17
C HIS A 504 -7.90 -0.75 1.57
N GLU A 505 -7.43 -2.00 1.61
CA GLU A 505 -7.00 -2.74 2.81
C GLU A 505 -7.94 -2.61 4.04
N GLY A 506 -7.53 -1.85 5.06
CA GLY A 506 -8.23 -1.75 6.33
C GLY A 506 -9.34 -0.70 6.37
N THR A 507 -9.42 0.17 5.37
CA THR A 507 -10.49 1.17 5.24
C THR A 507 -11.69 0.54 4.56
N THR A 508 -12.87 0.71 5.15
CA THR A 508 -14.12 0.13 4.63
C THR A 508 -14.46 0.58 3.21
N ARG A 509 -15.10 -0.31 2.45
CA ARG A 509 -15.80 -0.07 1.18
C ARG A 509 -17.31 0.01 1.46
N THR A 510 -18.08 0.79 0.71
CA THR A 510 -19.53 0.52 0.54
C THR A 510 -19.95 0.60 -0.92
N ASN A 511 -21.07 -0.06 -1.25
CA ASN A 511 -21.36 -0.54 -2.62
C ASN A 511 -22.17 0.46 -3.49
N LYS A 512 -22.25 1.74 -3.11
CA LYS A 512 -22.98 2.79 -3.85
C LYS A 512 -22.21 4.12 -3.84
N GLU A 513 -20.91 4.02 -4.01
CA GLU A 513 -19.98 5.08 -3.67
C GLU A 513 -19.29 5.65 -4.91
N ASP A 514 -19.41 6.97 -5.10
CA ASP A 514 -18.65 7.74 -6.08
C ASP A 514 -17.15 7.64 -5.74
N TYR A 515 -16.39 6.77 -6.41
CA TYR A 515 -14.96 6.58 -6.16
C TYR A 515 -14.05 7.46 -7.05
N SER A 516 -14.63 8.43 -7.77
CA SER A 516 -13.86 9.43 -8.54
C SER A 516 -12.81 10.13 -7.69
N ILE A 517 -11.86 10.83 -8.32
CA ILE A 517 -10.88 11.64 -7.60
C ILE A 517 -11.54 12.66 -6.67
N GLN A 518 -12.61 13.31 -7.14
CA GLN A 518 -13.41 14.26 -6.39
C GLN A 518 -14.13 13.56 -5.23
N GLY A 519 -14.61 12.33 -5.44
CA GLY A 519 -15.15 11.45 -4.40
C GLY A 519 -14.12 11.09 -3.32
N GLN A 520 -12.91 10.69 -3.74
CA GLN A 520 -11.78 10.37 -2.85
C GLN A 520 -11.36 11.61 -2.04
N VAL A 521 -11.29 12.79 -2.66
CA VAL A 521 -11.02 14.08 -1.99
C VAL A 521 -12.03 14.35 -0.87
N ARG A 522 -13.33 14.19 -1.12
CA ARG A 522 -14.38 14.40 -0.08
C ARG A 522 -14.27 13.41 1.08
N ARG A 523 -13.82 12.18 0.84
CA ARG A 523 -13.63 11.16 1.90
C ARG A 523 -12.34 11.36 2.69
N ILE A 524 -11.25 11.76 2.04
CA ILE A 524 -10.03 12.20 2.74
C ILE A 524 -10.33 13.48 3.55
N ARG A 525 -11.25 14.34 3.11
CA ARG A 525 -11.75 15.46 3.92
C ARG A 525 -12.49 14.98 5.16
N GLN A 526 -13.45 14.07 5.00
CA GLN A 526 -14.18 13.45 6.10
C GLN A 526 -13.24 12.76 7.12
N PHE A 527 -12.20 12.07 6.65
CA PHE A 527 -11.16 11.50 7.52
C PHE A 527 -10.43 12.58 8.31
N VAL A 528 -9.90 13.61 7.63
CA VAL A 528 -9.20 14.76 8.22
C VAL A 528 -10.02 15.47 9.29
N GLU A 529 -11.32 15.64 9.06
CA GLU A 529 -12.28 16.22 10.02
C GLU A 529 -12.55 15.29 11.20
N CYS A 530 -12.76 13.99 10.95
CA CYS A 530 -12.98 12.97 11.99
C CYS A 530 -11.81 12.90 12.99
N ILE A 531 -10.56 12.85 12.50
CA ILE A 531 -9.36 12.89 13.36
C ILE A 531 -8.97 14.31 13.80
N ARG A 532 -9.74 15.33 13.40
CA ARG A 532 -9.55 16.76 13.73
C ARG A 532 -8.16 17.31 13.34
N LEU A 533 -7.59 16.79 12.26
CA LEU A 533 -6.28 17.19 11.75
C LEU A 533 -6.28 18.64 11.23
N ASN A 534 -7.40 19.05 10.62
CA ASN A 534 -7.69 20.40 10.13
C ASN A 534 -7.68 21.51 11.20
N ARG A 535 -7.56 21.19 12.49
CA ARG A 535 -7.39 22.20 13.55
C ARG A 535 -6.15 23.08 13.39
N LYS A 536 -5.19 22.66 12.57
CA LYS A 536 -4.08 23.47 12.06
C LYS A 536 -3.78 23.02 10.62
N PRO A 537 -3.30 23.91 9.73
CA PRO A 537 -2.81 23.51 8.42
C PRO A 537 -1.71 22.45 8.51
N PHE A 538 -1.76 21.42 7.67
CA PHE A 538 -0.84 20.27 7.66
C PHE A 538 -0.13 20.08 6.32
N HIS A 539 1.02 19.39 6.31
CA HIS A 539 1.73 19.05 5.08
C HIS A 539 1.02 17.86 4.42
N LEU A 540 0.71 17.96 3.13
CA LEU A 540 0.04 16.90 2.39
C LEU A 540 1.00 16.28 1.37
N VAL A 541 1.15 14.95 1.41
CA VAL A 541 2.05 14.20 0.53
C VAL A 541 1.23 13.15 -0.20
N GLY A 542 1.35 13.10 -1.52
CA GLY A 542 0.62 12.15 -2.36
C GLY A 542 1.52 11.52 -3.41
N THR A 543 1.34 10.22 -3.67
CA THR A 543 2.01 9.53 -4.77
C THR A 543 1.02 8.93 -5.76
N SER A 544 1.28 8.99 -7.07
CA SER A 544 0.42 8.39 -8.11
C SER A 544 -1.05 8.89 -8.00
N MET A 545 -2.04 7.99 -7.95
CA MET A 545 -3.45 8.29 -7.61
C MET A 545 -3.59 9.14 -6.34
N GLY A 546 -2.83 8.85 -5.27
CA GLY A 546 -2.81 9.66 -4.05
C GLY A 546 -2.21 11.06 -4.27
N GLY A 547 -1.38 11.24 -5.30
CA GLY A 547 -0.91 12.53 -5.79
C GLY A 547 -2.02 13.33 -6.49
N ASN A 548 -2.79 12.67 -7.36
CA ASN A 548 -3.99 13.25 -8.00
C ASN A 548 -4.96 13.77 -6.92
N VAL A 549 -5.33 12.90 -5.97
CA VAL A 549 -6.18 13.26 -4.82
C VAL A 549 -5.55 14.35 -3.96
N ALA A 550 -4.24 14.31 -3.68
CA ALA A 550 -3.58 15.34 -2.87
C ALA A 550 -3.64 16.73 -3.52
N GLY A 551 -3.40 16.83 -4.83
CA GLY A 551 -3.44 18.11 -5.54
C GLY A 551 -4.87 18.68 -5.66
N VAL A 552 -5.84 17.85 -6.03
CA VAL A 552 -7.26 18.27 -6.06
C VAL A 552 -7.76 18.62 -4.65
N TYR A 553 -7.28 17.94 -3.60
CA TYR A 553 -7.55 18.34 -2.21
C TYR A 553 -6.98 19.71 -1.88
N ALA A 554 -5.73 20.00 -2.26
CA ALA A 554 -5.09 21.30 -1.97
C ALA A 554 -5.73 22.46 -2.76
N ALA A 555 -6.23 22.20 -3.96
CA ALA A 555 -7.06 23.12 -4.73
C ALA A 555 -8.43 23.39 -4.08
N THR A 556 -9.09 22.33 -3.59
CA THR A 556 -10.45 22.41 -3.01
C THR A 556 -10.44 22.99 -1.58
N TYR A 557 -9.41 22.67 -0.79
CA TYR A 557 -9.32 22.97 0.65
C TYR A 557 -7.97 23.64 1.01
N PRO A 558 -7.60 24.78 0.39
CA PRO A 558 -6.29 25.41 0.58
C PRO A 558 -6.02 25.87 2.02
N ALA A 559 -7.07 26.17 2.79
CA ALA A 559 -6.96 26.55 4.20
C ALA A 559 -6.38 25.44 5.10
N ASP A 560 -6.47 24.19 4.67
CA ASP A 560 -6.03 23.01 5.44
C ASP A 560 -4.59 22.58 5.16
N VAL A 561 -3.98 23.08 4.08
CA VAL A 561 -2.68 22.64 3.59
C VAL A 561 -1.61 23.70 3.87
N CYS A 562 -0.50 23.33 4.52
CA CYS A 562 0.62 24.26 4.75
C CYS A 562 1.72 24.20 3.69
N SER A 563 1.92 23.02 3.08
CA SER A 563 2.60 22.79 1.81
C SER A 563 2.17 21.42 1.26
N ILE A 564 2.37 21.20 -0.03
CA ILE A 564 2.07 19.94 -0.70
C ILE A 564 3.31 19.37 -1.40
N THR A 565 3.51 18.06 -1.31
CA THR A 565 4.53 17.32 -2.07
C THR A 565 3.86 16.23 -2.91
N LEU A 566 3.97 16.35 -4.24
CA LEU A 566 3.49 15.37 -5.21
C LEU A 566 4.65 14.49 -5.67
N ILE A 567 4.44 13.18 -5.72
CA ILE A 567 5.44 12.18 -6.12
C ILE A 567 4.88 11.37 -7.29
N CYS A 568 5.42 11.53 -8.50
CA CYS A 568 4.85 10.97 -9.74
C CYS A 568 3.30 10.99 -9.79
N PRO A 569 2.65 12.16 -9.61
CA PRO A 569 1.19 12.24 -9.54
C PRO A 569 0.51 11.81 -10.84
N ALA A 570 -0.58 11.04 -10.69
CA ALA A 570 -1.53 10.79 -11.78
C ALA A 570 -2.47 11.99 -11.99
N GLY A 571 -3.35 11.93 -12.99
CA GLY A 571 -4.36 12.96 -13.23
C GLY A 571 -3.90 14.10 -14.14
N ILE A 572 -2.81 13.94 -14.88
CA ILE A 572 -2.14 15.00 -15.65
C ILE A 572 -2.08 14.59 -17.13
N LYS A 573 -2.39 15.54 -18.03
CA LYS A 573 -2.09 15.39 -19.46
C LYS A 573 -0.60 15.62 -19.68
N TYR A 574 0.10 14.59 -20.15
CA TYR A 574 1.52 14.60 -20.50
C TYR A 574 1.69 14.28 -22.00
N SER A 575 2.88 14.51 -22.56
CA SER A 575 3.14 14.42 -24.01
C SER A 575 3.99 13.22 -24.44
N GLY A 576 4.62 12.51 -23.51
CA GLY A 576 5.35 11.27 -23.78
C GLY A 576 4.48 10.04 -23.57
N GLU A 577 4.60 9.05 -24.45
CA GLU A 577 3.96 7.74 -24.30
C GLU A 577 4.70 6.90 -23.27
N THR A 578 4.00 6.35 -22.27
CA THR A 578 4.56 5.33 -21.38
C THR A 578 4.16 3.92 -21.81
N LYS A 579 4.89 2.91 -21.33
CA LYS A 579 4.49 1.52 -21.53
C LYS A 579 3.11 1.20 -20.96
N PHE A 580 2.70 1.90 -19.90
CA PHE A 580 1.38 1.73 -19.31
C PHE A 580 0.27 2.32 -20.20
N ASP A 581 0.50 3.46 -20.86
CA ASP A 581 -0.44 4.01 -21.85
C ASP A 581 -0.65 3.01 -23.01
N ASN A 582 0.43 2.41 -23.52
CA ASN A 582 0.35 1.41 -24.58
C ASN A 582 -0.44 0.16 -24.14
N HIS A 583 -0.22 -0.35 -22.92
CA HIS A 583 -1.01 -1.47 -22.39
C HIS A 583 -2.49 -1.08 -22.18
N LEU A 584 -2.78 0.17 -21.83
CA LEU A 584 -4.15 0.65 -21.70
C LEU A 584 -4.84 0.74 -23.07
N GLN A 585 -4.12 1.15 -24.11
CA GLN A 585 -4.63 1.11 -25.49
C GLN A 585 -4.84 -0.34 -25.98
N ASP A 586 -3.89 -1.24 -25.73
CA ASP A 586 -4.04 -2.68 -26.03
C ASP A 586 -5.28 -3.29 -25.33
N LEU A 587 -5.62 -2.83 -24.12
CA LEU A 587 -6.83 -3.24 -23.38
C LEU A 587 -8.12 -2.61 -23.94
N GLU A 588 -8.07 -1.37 -24.42
CA GLU A 588 -9.20 -0.70 -25.09
C GLU A 588 -9.52 -1.38 -26.45
N ASP A 589 -8.49 -1.80 -27.22
CA ASP A 589 -8.64 -2.44 -28.53
C ASP A 589 -9.03 -3.94 -28.48
N SER A 590 -8.59 -4.69 -27.46
CA SER A 590 -8.63 -6.17 -27.49
C SER A 590 -9.99 -6.82 -27.14
N GLN A 591 -10.92 -6.09 -26.51
CA GLN A 591 -12.28 -6.52 -26.08
C GLN A 591 -12.38 -7.75 -25.15
N TYR A 592 -11.32 -8.53 -24.96
CA TYR A 592 -11.31 -9.79 -24.21
C TYR A 592 -10.10 -9.86 -23.27
N THR A 593 -10.34 -10.30 -22.02
CA THR A 593 -9.41 -10.36 -20.87
C THR A 593 -8.86 -9.01 -20.37
N LEU A 594 -9.43 -8.53 -19.26
CA LEU A 594 -9.13 -7.25 -18.60
C LEU A 594 -7.85 -7.29 -17.74
N ASN A 595 -6.70 -7.72 -18.30
CA ASN A 595 -5.46 -7.84 -17.52
C ASN A 595 -4.78 -6.48 -17.29
N ILE A 596 -5.28 -5.71 -16.32
CA ILE A 596 -4.77 -4.38 -15.97
C ILE A 596 -3.40 -4.53 -15.27
N PRO A 597 -2.28 -3.98 -15.81
CA PRO A 597 -0.92 -4.21 -15.28
C PRO A 597 -0.63 -3.75 -13.84
N LEU A 598 -1.59 -3.08 -13.19
CA LEU A 598 -1.53 -2.63 -11.80
C LEU A 598 -2.37 -3.47 -10.83
N ILE A 599 -3.01 -4.54 -11.33
CA ILE A 599 -3.89 -5.46 -10.58
C ILE A 599 -3.42 -6.92 -10.80
N PRO A 600 -2.16 -7.27 -10.42
CA PRO A 600 -1.63 -8.60 -10.64
C PRO A 600 -2.41 -9.67 -9.85
N SER A 601 -2.65 -10.81 -10.50
CA SER A 601 -3.33 -11.97 -9.92
C SER A 601 -2.43 -13.22 -9.88
N THR A 602 -1.24 -13.16 -10.50
CA THR A 602 -0.19 -14.19 -10.47
C THR A 602 1.16 -13.62 -10.02
N PRO A 603 2.10 -14.46 -9.50
CA PRO A 603 3.45 -14.03 -9.15
C PRO A 603 4.21 -13.37 -10.30
N GLU A 604 3.98 -13.85 -11.53
CA GLU A 604 4.62 -13.40 -12.76
C GLU A 604 4.12 -11.99 -13.14
N GLU A 605 2.81 -11.75 -13.12
CA GLU A 605 2.22 -10.41 -13.26
C GLU A 605 2.68 -9.46 -12.14
N MET A 606 2.90 -9.95 -10.92
CA MET A 606 3.44 -9.14 -9.82
C MET A 606 4.91 -8.76 -10.07
N GLU A 607 5.71 -9.65 -10.69
CA GLU A 607 7.06 -9.29 -11.13
C GLU A 607 7.02 -8.23 -12.24
N ASP A 608 6.09 -8.36 -13.19
CA ASP A 608 5.94 -7.41 -14.30
C ASP A 608 5.36 -6.06 -13.85
N MET A 609 4.42 -6.03 -12.91
CA MET A 609 3.98 -4.81 -12.22
C MET A 609 5.17 -4.12 -11.54
N LEU A 610 6.06 -4.87 -10.88
CA LEU A 610 7.27 -4.30 -10.25
C LEU A 610 8.29 -3.81 -11.28
N LYS A 611 8.44 -4.49 -12.43
CA LYS A 611 9.29 -4.05 -13.56
C LYS A 611 8.74 -2.80 -14.25
N LEU A 612 7.42 -2.60 -14.26
CA LEU A 612 6.77 -1.43 -14.82
C LEU A 612 6.83 -0.25 -13.84
N CYS A 613 6.51 -0.49 -12.56
CA CYS A 613 6.51 0.53 -11.51
C CYS A 613 7.90 0.96 -11.01
N SER A 614 8.98 0.26 -11.36
CA SER A 614 10.34 0.56 -10.87
C SER A 614 11.37 0.57 -11.99
N HIS A 615 12.37 1.45 -11.92
CA HIS A 615 13.53 1.38 -12.81
C HIS A 615 14.54 0.33 -12.32
N VAL A 616 14.93 0.41 -11.05
CA VAL A 616 15.84 -0.54 -10.40
C VAL A 616 15.21 -1.93 -10.37
N ARG A 617 15.87 -2.89 -11.02
CA ARG A 617 15.44 -4.29 -11.10
C ARG A 617 15.84 -5.05 -9.84
N PHE A 618 14.85 -5.55 -9.09
CA PHE A 618 15.06 -6.41 -7.93
C PHE A 618 14.71 -7.86 -8.30
N LYS A 619 15.62 -8.81 -8.04
CA LYS A 619 15.30 -10.25 -8.13
C LYS A 619 14.54 -10.65 -6.87
N VAL A 620 13.22 -10.69 -6.95
CA VAL A 620 12.33 -11.10 -5.86
C VAL A 620 12.07 -12.61 -5.96
N PRO A 621 12.30 -13.42 -4.91
CA PRO A 621 11.93 -14.84 -4.92
C PRO A 621 10.44 -15.05 -5.18
N GLN A 622 10.08 -16.08 -5.96
CA GLN A 622 8.69 -16.34 -6.40
C GLN A 622 7.71 -16.49 -5.22
N GLN A 623 8.14 -17.03 -4.08
CA GLN A 623 7.31 -17.12 -2.87
C GLN A 623 7.01 -15.74 -2.25
N ILE A 624 7.91 -14.77 -2.38
CA ILE A 624 7.66 -13.38 -1.94
C ILE A 624 6.70 -12.70 -2.91
N LEU A 625 6.81 -12.96 -4.22
CA LEU A 625 5.82 -12.50 -5.21
C LEU A 625 4.43 -13.09 -4.93
N GLN A 626 4.34 -14.42 -4.71
CA GLN A 626 3.10 -15.09 -4.29
C GLN A 626 2.53 -14.47 -3.01
N GLY A 627 3.35 -14.27 -1.98
CA GLY A 627 2.89 -13.63 -0.74
C GLY A 627 2.41 -12.18 -0.89
N LEU A 628 2.90 -11.47 -1.91
CA LEU A 628 2.43 -10.13 -2.26
C LEU A 628 1.12 -10.19 -3.07
N VAL A 629 0.95 -11.19 -3.95
CA VAL A 629 -0.29 -11.47 -4.68
C VAL A 629 -1.40 -11.89 -3.71
N ASP A 630 -1.17 -12.90 -2.87
CA ASP A 630 -2.11 -13.45 -1.89
C ASP A 630 -2.78 -12.39 -0.98
N VAL A 631 -2.07 -11.29 -0.67
CA VAL A 631 -2.63 -10.20 0.16
C VAL A 631 -3.41 -9.18 -0.66
N ARG A 632 -3.22 -9.14 -1.98
CA ARG A 632 -3.89 -8.25 -2.94
C ARG A 632 -5.11 -8.89 -3.58
N THR A 633 -5.07 -10.17 -3.95
CA THR A 633 -6.15 -10.87 -4.68
C THR A 633 -7.55 -10.71 -4.04
N PRO A 634 -7.74 -10.75 -2.71
CA PRO A 634 -9.04 -10.48 -2.06
C PRO A 634 -9.58 -9.06 -2.27
N HIS A 635 -8.80 -8.18 -2.91
CA HIS A 635 -9.11 -6.79 -3.19
C HIS A 635 -9.19 -6.47 -4.68
N ASN A 636 -8.76 -7.38 -5.58
CA ASN A 636 -8.61 -7.14 -7.03
C ASN A 636 -9.93 -6.77 -7.74
N GLU A 637 -11.03 -7.50 -7.52
CA GLU A 637 -12.37 -7.21 -8.11
C GLU A 637 -12.80 -5.74 -7.92
N PHE A 638 -12.61 -5.20 -6.72
CA PHE A 638 -12.87 -3.79 -6.43
C PHE A 638 -11.79 -2.84 -6.99
N TYR A 639 -10.54 -3.30 -7.08
CA TYR A 639 -9.50 -2.51 -7.74
C TYR A 639 -9.77 -2.39 -9.25
N GLU A 640 -10.43 -3.36 -9.88
CA GLU A 640 -10.91 -3.26 -11.27
C GLU A 640 -12.03 -2.20 -11.38
N GLU A 641 -13.06 -2.25 -10.51
CA GLU A 641 -14.10 -1.20 -10.43
C GLU A 641 -13.50 0.20 -10.25
N LEU A 642 -12.58 0.35 -9.28
CA LEU A 642 -11.88 1.60 -9.00
C LEU A 642 -10.99 2.03 -10.17
N PHE A 643 -10.37 1.10 -10.89
CA PHE A 643 -9.53 1.42 -12.04
C PHE A 643 -10.33 2.07 -13.16
N MET A 644 -11.48 1.48 -13.50
CA MET A 644 -12.38 2.02 -14.53
C MET A 644 -12.88 3.43 -14.17
N GLU A 645 -13.22 3.66 -12.89
CA GLU A 645 -13.59 5.00 -12.37
C GLU A 645 -12.41 6.00 -12.41
N LEU A 646 -11.16 5.54 -12.31
CA LEU A 646 -9.96 6.39 -12.35
C LEU A 646 -9.50 6.76 -13.77
N VAL A 647 -9.67 5.86 -14.75
CA VAL A 647 -9.40 6.16 -16.18
C VAL A 647 -10.59 6.81 -16.89
N GLY A 648 -11.77 6.83 -16.24
CA GLY A 648 -12.96 7.53 -16.71
C GLY A 648 -12.79 9.06 -16.78
N GLU A 649 -13.63 9.69 -17.61
CA GLU A 649 -13.56 11.10 -18.00
C GLU A 649 -13.47 12.07 -16.80
N THR A 650 -14.21 11.80 -15.72
CA THR A 650 -14.27 12.59 -14.48
C THR A 650 -12.97 12.59 -13.67
N SER A 651 -12.14 11.55 -13.79
CA SER A 651 -10.99 11.29 -12.92
C SER A 651 -9.65 11.39 -13.64
N ARG A 652 -9.59 10.98 -14.93
CA ARG A 652 -8.33 10.77 -15.69
C ARG A 652 -7.44 12.00 -15.72
N PHE A 653 -8.03 13.20 -15.72
CA PHE A 653 -7.31 14.48 -15.79
C PHE A 653 -7.66 15.47 -14.67
N ALA A 654 -8.26 14.98 -13.57
CA ALA A 654 -8.77 15.84 -12.49
C ALA A 654 -7.69 16.78 -11.88
N LEU A 655 -6.44 16.32 -11.71
CA LEU A 655 -5.36 17.18 -11.24
C LEU A 655 -4.98 18.28 -12.26
N HIS A 656 -4.92 17.96 -13.55
CA HIS A 656 -4.65 18.92 -14.61
C HIS A 656 -5.66 20.07 -14.60
N GLU A 657 -6.94 19.75 -14.38
CA GLU A 657 -8.02 20.73 -14.31
C GLU A 657 -7.95 21.61 -13.06
N HIS A 658 -7.54 21.07 -11.91
CA HIS A 658 -7.59 21.77 -10.63
C HIS A 658 -6.24 22.37 -10.17
N MET A 659 -5.10 21.98 -10.76
CA MET A 659 -3.77 22.39 -10.28
C MET A 659 -3.57 23.91 -10.25
N HIS A 660 -4.17 24.65 -11.19
CA HIS A 660 -4.10 26.12 -11.25
C HIS A 660 -4.74 26.83 -10.04
N LEU A 661 -5.49 26.12 -9.19
CA LEU A 661 -6.10 26.61 -7.95
C LEU A 661 -5.24 26.32 -6.70
N ILE A 662 -4.13 25.60 -6.84
CA ILE A 662 -3.25 25.24 -5.71
C ILE A 662 -2.47 26.46 -5.25
N THR A 663 -2.89 27.05 -4.13
CA THR A 663 -2.24 28.23 -3.50
C THR A 663 -1.26 27.86 -2.39
N ALA A 664 -1.15 26.57 -2.02
CA ALA A 664 -0.17 26.08 -1.07
C ALA A 664 1.19 25.85 -1.77
N PRO A 665 2.33 26.14 -1.11
CA PRO A 665 3.65 25.86 -1.68
C PRO A 665 3.77 24.41 -2.11
N LEU A 666 4.17 24.18 -3.36
CA LEU A 666 4.21 22.86 -4.01
C LEU A 666 5.65 22.39 -4.25
N GLN A 667 5.90 21.11 -3.98
CA GLN A 667 7.04 20.35 -4.46
C GLN A 667 6.56 19.21 -5.35
N VAL A 668 7.28 18.95 -6.43
CA VAL A 668 7.08 17.82 -7.35
C VAL A 668 8.35 16.98 -7.35
N ILE A 669 8.24 15.67 -7.11
CA ILE A 669 9.35 14.72 -7.20
C ILE A 669 8.97 13.66 -8.24
N TRP A 670 9.79 13.46 -9.28
CA TRP A 670 9.50 12.50 -10.36
C TRP A 670 10.71 11.62 -10.68
N GLY A 671 10.47 10.35 -11.00
CA GLY A 671 11.50 9.47 -11.55
C GLY A 671 11.64 9.67 -13.06
N LYS A 672 12.86 9.94 -13.56
CA LYS A 672 13.08 10.18 -15.02
C LYS A 672 12.89 8.93 -15.90
N GLN A 673 12.67 7.76 -15.30
CA GLN A 673 12.37 6.50 -15.98
C GLN A 673 11.06 5.91 -15.46
N ASP A 674 10.10 6.77 -15.12
CA ASP A 674 8.71 6.38 -14.90
C ASP A 674 8.13 5.76 -16.20
N GLN A 675 7.27 4.76 -16.04
CA GLN A 675 6.63 4.02 -17.12
C GLN A 675 5.13 3.81 -16.84
N ILE A 676 4.58 4.52 -15.84
CA ILE A 676 3.17 4.59 -15.44
C ILE A 676 2.59 5.98 -15.76
N VAL A 677 3.38 7.05 -15.53
CA VAL A 677 3.05 8.43 -15.91
C VAL A 677 4.29 9.16 -16.40
N ASP A 678 4.25 9.75 -17.59
CA ASP A 678 5.47 10.28 -18.21
C ASP A 678 6.01 11.53 -17.48
N VAL A 679 7.34 11.65 -17.48
CA VAL A 679 8.07 12.73 -16.81
C VAL A 679 7.79 14.12 -17.41
N SER A 680 7.29 14.22 -18.65
CA SER A 680 6.80 15.50 -19.20
C SER A 680 5.62 16.08 -18.39
N GLY A 681 4.86 15.25 -17.67
CA GLY A 681 3.84 15.70 -16.72
C GLY A 681 4.41 16.58 -15.60
N ALA A 682 5.69 16.41 -15.25
CA ALA A 682 6.37 17.28 -14.29
C ALA A 682 6.63 18.70 -14.86
N THR A 683 6.90 18.79 -16.16
CA THR A 683 7.07 20.07 -16.89
C THR A 683 5.74 20.81 -16.95
N VAL A 684 4.65 20.11 -17.26
CA VAL A 684 3.28 20.66 -17.30
C VAL A 684 2.86 21.26 -15.94
N ILE A 685 3.25 20.66 -14.81
CA ILE A 685 3.05 21.29 -13.49
C ILE A 685 3.90 22.56 -13.36
N ALA A 686 5.19 22.52 -13.72
CA ALA A 686 6.10 23.65 -13.55
C ALA A 686 5.73 24.86 -14.45
N GLU A 687 5.18 24.62 -15.64
CA GLU A 687 4.66 25.67 -16.52
C GLU A 687 3.36 26.30 -15.96
N THR A 688 2.52 25.51 -15.28
CA THR A 688 1.27 26.00 -14.67
C THR A 688 1.49 26.68 -13.32
N LEU A 689 2.47 26.21 -12.55
CA LEU A 689 2.79 26.63 -11.18
C LEU A 689 4.31 26.92 -11.07
N PRO A 690 4.80 28.06 -11.60
CA PRO A 690 6.22 28.36 -11.71
C PRO A 690 6.96 28.50 -10.37
N ASP A 691 6.24 28.73 -9.27
CA ASP A 691 6.79 28.77 -7.91
C ASP A 691 6.99 27.36 -7.28
N CYS A 692 6.74 26.26 -8.01
CA CYS A 692 6.92 24.91 -7.47
C CYS A 692 8.39 24.46 -7.46
N GLN A 693 8.78 23.70 -6.42
CA GLN A 693 10.09 23.05 -6.39
C GLN A 693 10.02 21.72 -7.16
N LEU A 694 10.69 21.63 -8.31
CA LEU A 694 10.76 20.42 -9.12
C LEU A 694 12.07 19.65 -8.90
N ASP A 695 11.98 18.40 -8.43
CA ASP A 695 13.08 17.48 -8.17
C ASP A 695 12.99 16.23 -9.10
N LEU A 696 13.73 16.22 -10.22
CA LEU A 696 13.77 15.08 -11.16
C LEU A 696 14.90 14.09 -10.83
N LEU A 697 14.56 12.83 -10.54
CA LEU A 697 15.49 11.81 -10.05
C LEU A 697 15.97 10.85 -11.14
N ASP A 698 17.29 10.77 -11.33
CA ASP A 698 17.94 9.84 -12.24
C ASP A 698 17.92 8.38 -11.76
N ASN A 699 17.83 7.46 -12.73
CA ASN A 699 17.77 6.01 -12.56
C ASN A 699 16.63 5.62 -11.59
N CYS A 700 15.43 6.15 -11.80
CA CYS A 700 14.28 5.99 -10.90
C CYS A 700 12.98 5.96 -11.72
N GLY A 701 12.10 5.01 -11.41
CA GLY A 701 10.76 4.91 -11.98
C GLY A 701 9.68 5.48 -11.06
N HIS A 702 8.45 5.01 -11.26
CA HIS A 702 7.25 5.45 -10.52
C HIS A 702 7.37 5.27 -9.01
N SER A 703 8.06 4.20 -8.58
CA SER A 703 8.22 3.80 -7.18
C SER A 703 9.30 4.62 -6.46
N VAL A 704 9.33 5.95 -6.64
CA VAL A 704 10.28 6.90 -6.05
C VAL A 704 10.48 6.69 -4.53
N ALA A 705 9.39 6.45 -3.79
CA ALA A 705 9.43 6.20 -2.35
C ALA A 705 10.05 4.84 -1.96
N MET A 706 10.19 3.90 -2.90
CA MET A 706 10.81 2.58 -2.73
C MET A 706 12.25 2.53 -3.27
N GLU A 707 12.50 3.15 -4.44
CA GLU A 707 13.80 3.13 -5.13
C GLU A 707 14.79 4.18 -4.61
N ARG A 708 14.31 5.34 -4.18
CA ARG A 708 15.14 6.47 -3.71
C ARG A 708 14.78 6.99 -2.30
N PRO A 709 14.30 6.15 -1.34
CA PRO A 709 13.64 6.60 -0.10
C PRO A 709 14.45 7.59 0.74
N ARG A 710 15.78 7.43 0.81
CA ARG A 710 16.66 8.35 1.55
C ARG A 710 16.75 9.74 0.90
N SER A 711 16.79 9.79 -0.44
CA SER A 711 16.80 11.03 -1.19
C SER A 711 15.44 11.72 -1.12
N THR A 712 14.36 10.98 -1.37
CA THR A 712 12.97 11.48 -1.30
C THR A 712 12.64 12.01 0.10
N ALA A 713 13.02 11.29 1.16
CA ALA A 713 12.84 11.75 2.54
C ALA A 713 13.66 13.01 2.87
N LYS A 714 14.85 13.19 2.28
CA LYS A 714 15.66 14.40 2.43
C LYS A 714 15.01 15.58 1.70
N LEU A 715 14.70 15.43 0.41
CA LEU A 715 14.10 16.48 -0.42
C LEU A 715 12.78 16.99 0.18
N MET A 716 11.91 16.06 0.60
CA MET A 716 10.64 16.40 1.25
C MET A 716 10.85 17.11 2.61
N LEU A 717 11.84 16.70 3.40
CA LEU A 717 12.12 17.31 4.70
C LEU A 717 12.76 18.70 4.57
N ASP A 718 13.71 18.87 3.64
CA ASP A 718 14.37 20.15 3.38
C ASP A 718 13.35 21.18 2.87
N PHE A 719 12.46 20.79 1.96
CA PHE A 719 11.32 21.60 1.52
C PHE A 719 10.37 21.96 2.67
N ILE A 720 9.96 20.99 3.47
CA ILE A 720 9.10 21.23 4.66
C ILE A 720 9.75 22.21 5.64
N ILE A 721 11.07 22.13 5.85
CA ILE A 721 11.82 23.06 6.71
C ILE A 721 11.89 24.46 6.08
N SER A 722 12.13 24.59 4.77
CA SER A 722 12.17 25.89 4.10
C SER A 722 10.84 26.63 4.25
N GLN A 723 9.71 25.94 4.03
CA GLN A 723 8.37 26.51 4.17
C GLN A 723 8.02 26.88 5.62
N GLN A 724 8.47 26.09 6.62
CA GLN A 724 8.33 26.45 8.04
C GLN A 724 9.16 27.70 8.39
N ASN A 725 10.35 27.88 7.81
CA ASN A 725 11.17 29.07 8.01
C ASN A 725 10.55 30.32 7.36
N ILE A 726 10.05 30.22 6.11
CA ILE A 726 9.38 31.30 5.40
C ILE A 726 8.13 31.77 6.17
N ARG A 727 7.27 30.85 6.61
CA ARG A 727 6.08 31.17 7.44
C ARG A 727 6.48 31.84 8.76
N SER A 728 7.55 31.37 9.41
CA SER A 728 8.07 31.95 10.65
C SER A 728 8.62 33.38 10.46
N ALA A 729 9.31 33.64 9.34
CA ALA A 729 9.79 34.97 8.99
C ALA A 729 8.66 35.94 8.60
N SER A 730 7.63 35.45 7.91
CA SER A 730 6.43 36.24 7.56
C SER A 730 5.65 36.67 8.80
N ASN A 731 5.43 35.76 9.76
CA ASN A 731 4.78 36.11 11.03
C ASN A 731 5.61 37.11 11.86
N LYS A 732 6.95 36.99 11.87
CA LYS A 732 7.87 37.97 12.48
C LYS A 732 7.94 39.35 11.78
N LYS A 733 7.23 39.55 10.67
CA LYS A 733 7.04 40.84 10.00
C LYS A 733 5.60 41.39 10.15
N LYS A 734 4.73 40.70 10.88
CA LYS A 734 3.34 41.08 11.16
C LYS A 734 3.05 41.33 12.64
N CYS A 735 4.02 41.04 13.51
CA CYS A 735 4.13 41.51 14.88
C CYS A 735 5.31 42.48 14.97
#